data_AF-A0AAN4T769-F1
#
_entry.id   AF-A0AAN4T769-F1
#
_cell.length_a   1.000
_cell.length_b   1.000
_cell.length_c   1.000
_cell.angle_alpha   90.00
_cell.angle_beta   90.00
_cell.angle_gamma   90.00
#
_symmetry.space_group_name_H-M   'P 1'
#
loop_
_entity.id
_entity.type
_entity.pdbx_description
1 polymer ?
#
loop_
_entity_poly.entity_id
_entity_poly.type
_entity_poly.pdbx_seq_one_letter_code
_entity_poly.pdbx_strand_id
1 'polypeptide(L)'
;MRKGTDAASVDDAGKVNRGGKAEQNPTRRLKAEGSMHTTFRDGIDNIRETILKLDMHQAEKRPSQRLLGSKAPQSSDNELSWTSFLNSEEDPWLYDQSLFGNRTFPVAGYVAIAGECVRQLSESKLEFFSMKDLSISSSLVFNSDDKLELHTKLRPQGLDEENRQWYGIEIASHNGGQSIGLCTGLVAGEAVLDPKMLQDLTRNGDSHWPVSSDYWYDMVADRGIKYGASQRGLSDISVDFTENKASATIMPMLDTTDSVAHPVFIDHCLQLSMIAACKGQGRLLADLSVITSIQHLVVSNNAWRKLRVNSVVNPGHLQNSTCNFSAVNENGLPILSGQCNITPVPDLERQSDRKLFSFINWDTDSTYHNLNQFLAPFESELDSTVALERLALLYALWSEDIGAQSQTYSRRILKMIGTSRKGRFGLVPDVSPFVECGPSSRTKLIKLLKSQISETELSSLGLALEMCLTDNTPFSGSDSERQLLLDQLHPLIRNSGALCESLRLLAYKNPKLKVLELGSGTKASTNLVLKALRTQFDEPLYSSYLSASTSLEPTTNLKDSLRENSNVQPLIFNAEKSFEEQGLHAGTYDLIIITEFAALGSNATTGAKNLKRLIRPQGHVVLLEGVPEPEWLLDYLTKESPNASTGPKTKSSFEDVYAALKESDFVFDNQDSRSTSSPKVFARLKQPVPETSSEITVVGPAYHLPLIREVEKTFGDHNIKCVKTTIDGDIPPGRDIMVFVDFDEPYLYNITEVELSKFVKLVSGMKGKMIWVTPSAQISCKNPNSSMILGLMRTIRSEFKKDITTVELDPKRTMNVSLSRSLLKIYEGLSRRGKSKDLDPDYEYAIVEGEIKIPRLQWTTAEAEYAMTAMVPESVRFRPNCCYLLVGGLGGLGRMISTWMVENGARNIIFLSRSAKEGSETTPFFDRLRAQGCTVTPFVGSVTNLPDVEEAIKQASTPIAGVIQMSAVMRMTFDEWQTCVQPKVQGTWNLHHATLSADLDFFLLFSSICGITGQWGQGNYNAANSFLDAFVNYRHGQNLPASVIDIGFMGSIGMAVKSGALMKNLKSSGYYFLNERHLIDALTISLAHSRPRGGQLMHRSQLGLGIRSTKPMAAPKCRVAWKKDSRMAISHHFEPIGGIGH
;
A
#
# COMPACT_ATOMS: atom_id res chain seq x y z
N MET A 1 2.13 16.50 -52.98
CA MET A 1 2.93 16.28 -54.21
C MET A 1 3.62 14.93 -54.11
N ARG A 2 3.90 14.28 -55.27
CA ARG A 2 5.08 13.45 -55.66
C ARG A 2 5.85 12.70 -54.54
N LYS A 3 5.96 11.37 -54.60
CA LYS A 3 6.86 10.52 -55.45
C LYS A 3 8.36 10.72 -55.12
N GLY A 4 9.19 9.67 -54.98
CA GLY A 4 8.95 8.22 -55.11
C GLY A 4 10.28 7.43 -55.24
N THR A 5 10.24 6.26 -55.90
CA THR A 5 11.38 5.50 -56.53
C THR A 5 12.47 4.91 -55.62
N ASP A 6 13.17 3.78 -55.88
CA ASP A 6 13.08 2.61 -56.82
C ASP A 6 14.20 1.60 -56.40
N ALA A 7 14.37 0.33 -56.84
CA ALA A 7 13.58 -0.72 -57.52
C ALA A 7 14.38 -2.08 -57.47
N ALA A 8 14.02 -3.09 -58.31
CA ALA A 8 14.68 -4.42 -58.54
C ALA A 8 14.57 -5.50 -57.42
N SER A 9 14.31 -6.83 -57.60
CA SER A 9 14.35 -7.85 -58.71
C SER A 9 15.66 -8.68 -58.78
N VAL A 10 15.74 -10.01 -59.05
CA VAL A 10 14.74 -11.09 -59.34
C VAL A 10 15.39 -12.52 -59.28
N ASP A 11 14.62 -13.60 -59.60
CA ASP A 11 14.99 -15.03 -59.94
C ASP A 11 15.19 -16.10 -58.82
N ASP A 12 14.95 -17.42 -59.03
CA ASP A 12 13.94 -18.18 -59.84
C ASP A 12 13.92 -19.71 -59.44
N ALA A 13 12.96 -20.47 -60.01
CA ALA A 13 12.88 -21.94 -60.26
C ALA A 13 12.35 -22.88 -59.14
N GLY A 14 11.47 -23.87 -59.40
CA GLY A 14 10.55 -24.05 -60.57
C GLY A 14 10.08 -25.49 -60.90
N LYS A 15 8.81 -25.64 -61.36
CA LYS A 15 8.24 -26.76 -62.22
C LYS A 15 8.10 -28.16 -61.54
N VAL A 16 7.32 -29.19 -61.97
CA VAL A 16 6.31 -29.50 -63.04
C VAL A 16 5.57 -30.84 -62.66
N ASN A 17 4.53 -31.42 -63.32
CA ASN A 17 3.17 -31.03 -63.77
C ASN A 17 2.47 -32.22 -64.51
N ARG A 18 1.12 -32.38 -64.47
CA ARG A 18 0.23 -33.37 -65.17
C ARG A 18 0.26 -34.83 -64.64
N GLY A 19 -0.74 -35.72 -64.81
CA GLY A 19 -2.18 -35.57 -65.17
C GLY A 19 -2.79 -36.72 -66.02
N GLY A 20 -3.95 -37.30 -65.64
CA GLY A 20 -4.94 -37.94 -66.57
C GLY A 20 -5.42 -39.42 -66.39
N LYS A 21 -6.74 -39.59 -66.13
CA LYS A 21 -7.73 -40.62 -66.59
C LYS A 21 -7.54 -42.17 -66.44
N ALA A 22 -8.58 -42.79 -65.83
CA ALA A 22 -9.42 -43.94 -66.30
C ALA A 22 -9.30 -45.39 -65.71
N GLU A 23 -10.45 -46.09 -65.83
CA GLU A 23 -10.75 -47.56 -65.72
C GLU A 23 -10.93 -48.30 -64.36
N GLN A 24 -12.19 -48.74 -64.09
CA GLN A 24 -12.70 -50.14 -64.00
C GLN A 24 -11.89 -51.26 -63.25
N ASN A 25 -12.46 -52.24 -62.51
CA ASN A 25 -13.87 -52.63 -62.17
C ASN A 25 -13.98 -53.46 -60.82
N PRO A 26 -14.69 -54.61 -60.59
CA PRO A 26 -15.49 -54.80 -59.34
C PRO A 26 -15.28 -56.10 -58.50
N THR A 27 -16.02 -56.29 -57.38
CA THR A 27 -17.04 -57.39 -57.18
C THR A 27 -17.62 -57.57 -55.75
N ARG A 28 -18.97 -57.75 -55.67
CA ARG A 28 -19.78 -58.70 -54.81
C ARG A 28 -19.67 -58.64 -53.25
N ARG A 29 -20.71 -58.97 -52.44
CA ARG A 29 -22.13 -59.39 -52.63
C ARG A 29 -22.93 -59.26 -51.29
N LEU A 30 -24.25 -58.95 -51.38
CA LEU A 30 -25.41 -59.38 -50.53
C LEU A 30 -25.25 -59.52 -48.99
N LYS A 31 -26.16 -59.00 -48.14
CA LYS A 31 -27.62 -59.29 -48.09
C LYS A 31 -28.46 -58.12 -47.52
N ALA A 32 -29.79 -58.30 -47.43
CA ALA A 32 -30.79 -57.31 -46.98
C ALA A 32 -31.41 -57.66 -45.60
N GLU A 33 -32.52 -56.98 -45.28
CA GLU A 33 -33.40 -57.07 -44.08
C GLU A 33 -33.01 -56.14 -42.90
N GLY A 34 -33.98 -55.31 -42.45
CA GLY A 34 -33.82 -54.37 -41.31
C GLY A 34 -34.65 -53.07 -41.34
N SER A 35 -35.24 -52.66 -42.47
CA SER A 35 -35.79 -51.30 -42.66
C SER A 35 -37.28 -51.13 -42.30
N MET A 36 -37.66 -51.40 -41.05
CA MET A 36 -38.99 -51.02 -40.51
C MET A 36 -38.98 -50.43 -39.08
N HIS A 37 -37.89 -50.58 -38.30
CA HIS A 37 -37.82 -50.02 -36.94
C HIS A 37 -37.15 -48.64 -36.82
N THR A 38 -36.34 -48.22 -37.81
CA THR A 38 -35.68 -46.89 -37.79
C THR A 38 -36.66 -45.77 -38.10
N THR A 39 -37.41 -45.88 -39.20
CA THR A 39 -38.37 -44.85 -39.67
C THR A 39 -39.46 -44.47 -38.65
N PHE A 40 -39.80 -45.37 -37.71
CA PHE A 40 -40.76 -45.05 -36.64
C PHE A 40 -40.11 -44.26 -35.49
N ARG A 41 -38.80 -44.45 -35.26
CA ARG A 41 -38.02 -43.73 -34.24
C ARG A 41 -37.66 -42.33 -34.73
N ASP A 42 -37.13 -42.24 -35.96
CA ASP A 42 -36.80 -40.99 -36.64
C ASP A 42 -38.06 -40.10 -36.79
N GLY A 43 -39.24 -40.71 -36.97
CA GLY A 43 -40.53 -40.02 -36.96
C GLY A 43 -40.92 -39.45 -35.60
N ILE A 44 -40.73 -40.22 -34.51
CA ILE A 44 -41.00 -39.75 -33.13
C ILE A 44 -40.05 -38.60 -32.74
N ASP A 45 -38.78 -38.68 -33.09
CA ASP A 45 -37.81 -37.64 -32.74
C ASP A 45 -37.99 -36.36 -33.60
N ASN A 46 -38.39 -36.47 -34.87
CA ASN A 46 -38.84 -35.30 -35.65
C ASN A 46 -40.14 -34.68 -35.10
N ILE A 47 -41.09 -35.51 -34.64
CA ILE A 47 -42.32 -35.01 -33.99
C ILE A 47 -41.99 -34.31 -32.67
N ARG A 48 -41.04 -34.84 -31.87
CA ARG A 48 -40.52 -34.16 -30.67
C ARG A 48 -39.87 -32.83 -30.99
N GLU A 49 -38.97 -32.77 -31.98
CA GLU A 49 -38.38 -31.49 -32.42
C GLU A 49 -39.45 -30.50 -32.89
N THR A 50 -40.48 -30.97 -33.60
CA THR A 50 -41.55 -30.11 -34.13
C THR A 50 -42.46 -29.61 -33.00
N ILE A 51 -42.79 -30.44 -32.01
CA ILE A 51 -43.54 -30.03 -30.82
C ILE A 51 -42.72 -29.04 -29.99
N LEU A 52 -41.43 -29.33 -29.73
CA LEU A 52 -40.53 -28.39 -29.04
C LEU A 52 -40.46 -27.04 -29.76
N LYS A 53 -40.32 -27.02 -31.09
CA LYS A 53 -40.32 -25.78 -31.89
C LYS A 53 -41.67 -25.05 -31.84
N LEU A 54 -42.79 -25.77 -31.81
CA LEU A 54 -44.12 -25.18 -31.68
C LEU A 54 -44.39 -24.60 -30.27
N ASP A 55 -43.99 -25.31 -29.21
CA ASP A 55 -44.08 -24.82 -27.84
C ASP A 55 -43.15 -23.63 -27.61
N MET A 56 -41.92 -23.65 -28.16
CA MET A 56 -41.01 -22.50 -28.14
C MET A 56 -41.60 -21.29 -28.88
N HIS A 57 -42.21 -21.48 -30.06
CA HIS A 57 -42.85 -20.40 -30.81
C HIS A 57 -44.15 -19.87 -30.16
N GLN A 58 -44.70 -20.59 -29.17
CA GLN A 58 -45.71 -20.04 -28.24
C GLN A 58 -45.07 -19.35 -27.02
N ALA A 59 -43.98 -19.89 -26.48
CA ALA A 59 -43.23 -19.32 -25.36
C ALA A 59 -42.49 -18.00 -25.70
N GLU A 60 -42.13 -17.77 -26.97
CA GLU A 60 -41.61 -16.51 -27.51
C GLU A 60 -42.45 -15.27 -27.16
N LYS A 61 -43.70 -15.46 -26.72
CA LYS A 61 -44.61 -14.38 -26.31
C LYS A 61 -44.56 -14.04 -24.81
N ARG A 62 -43.81 -14.77 -23.97
CA ARG A 62 -43.88 -14.65 -22.49
C ARG A 62 -42.54 -14.80 -21.75
N PRO A 63 -42.02 -13.75 -21.07
CA PRO A 63 -40.75 -13.81 -20.35
C PRO A 63 -40.69 -14.82 -19.19
N SER A 64 -41.77 -15.03 -18.43
CA SER A 64 -41.75 -16.02 -17.33
C SER A 64 -41.75 -17.46 -17.84
N GLN A 65 -42.56 -17.73 -18.87
CA GLN A 65 -42.63 -19.02 -19.55
C GLN A 65 -41.28 -19.40 -20.18
N ARG A 66 -40.50 -18.42 -20.65
CA ARG A 66 -39.11 -18.58 -21.10
C ARG A 66 -38.15 -18.95 -19.95
N LEU A 67 -38.27 -18.30 -18.80
CA LEU A 67 -37.46 -18.57 -17.60
C LEU A 67 -37.63 -20.00 -17.07
N LEU A 68 -38.86 -20.51 -17.03
CA LEU A 68 -39.14 -21.90 -16.64
C LEU A 68 -38.89 -22.91 -17.79
N GLY A 69 -39.13 -22.50 -19.03
CA GLY A 69 -38.92 -23.33 -20.22
C GLY A 69 -40.02 -24.35 -20.48
N SER A 70 -39.71 -25.38 -21.27
CA SER A 70 -40.65 -26.41 -21.68
C SER A 70 -40.75 -27.54 -20.65
N LYS A 71 -41.96 -28.08 -20.48
CA LYS A 71 -42.22 -29.24 -19.60
C LYS A 71 -41.47 -30.46 -20.15
N ALA A 72 -40.67 -31.10 -19.31
CA ALA A 72 -39.75 -32.14 -19.73
C ALA A 72 -40.48 -33.47 -20.08
N PRO A 73 -40.02 -34.26 -21.07
CA PRO A 73 -40.70 -35.48 -21.50
C PRO A 73 -40.86 -36.58 -20.43
N GLN A 74 -40.05 -36.53 -19.38
CA GLN A 74 -40.09 -37.43 -18.21
C GLN A 74 -40.96 -36.91 -17.05
N SER A 75 -41.65 -35.78 -17.23
CA SER A 75 -42.55 -35.22 -16.21
C SER A 75 -43.72 -36.15 -15.92
N SER A 76 -44.06 -36.29 -14.64
CA SER A 76 -45.21 -37.06 -14.14
C SER A 76 -46.02 -36.23 -13.13
N ASP A 77 -47.17 -36.71 -12.70
CA ASP A 77 -48.01 -35.99 -11.73
C ASP A 77 -47.40 -35.98 -10.31
N ASN A 78 -46.50 -36.93 -10.01
CA ASN A 78 -45.77 -37.03 -8.74
C ASN A 78 -44.42 -36.28 -8.74
N GLU A 79 -43.81 -36.10 -9.90
CA GLU A 79 -42.64 -35.24 -10.10
C GLU A 79 -42.78 -34.52 -11.45
N LEU A 80 -43.23 -33.27 -11.36
CA LEU A 80 -43.31 -32.36 -12.51
C LEU A 80 -41.91 -31.81 -12.79
N SER A 81 -41.54 -31.67 -14.06
CA SER A 81 -40.23 -31.14 -14.44
C SER A 81 -40.25 -30.30 -15.71
N TRP A 82 -39.34 -29.33 -15.78
CA TRP A 82 -39.15 -28.41 -16.90
C TRP A 82 -37.65 -28.19 -17.16
N THR A 83 -37.30 -27.84 -18.40
CA THR A 83 -35.94 -27.46 -18.79
C THR A 83 -35.97 -26.12 -19.54
N SER A 84 -35.13 -25.16 -19.15
CA SER A 84 -34.93 -23.89 -19.85
C SER A 84 -33.49 -23.67 -20.30
N PHE A 85 -33.34 -22.84 -21.35
CA PHE A 85 -32.07 -22.46 -21.94
C PHE A 85 -32.02 -20.93 -22.06
N LEU A 86 -31.10 -20.27 -21.35
CA LEU A 86 -31.00 -18.81 -21.26
C LEU A 86 -29.66 -18.33 -21.85
N ASN A 87 -29.63 -17.14 -22.47
CA ASN A 87 -28.44 -16.61 -23.16
C ASN A 87 -28.40 -15.07 -23.26
N SER A 88 -27.28 -14.51 -23.71
CA SER A 88 -27.02 -13.06 -23.72
C SER A 88 -27.74 -12.26 -24.80
N GLU A 89 -28.18 -12.87 -25.90
CA GLU A 89 -28.89 -12.17 -26.98
C GLU A 89 -30.37 -11.93 -26.62
N GLU A 90 -30.97 -12.87 -25.89
CA GLU A 90 -32.40 -12.89 -25.60
C GLU A 90 -32.75 -12.57 -24.13
N ASP A 91 -31.84 -12.84 -23.18
CA ASP A 91 -32.04 -12.61 -21.74
C ASP A 91 -31.04 -11.56 -21.16
N PRO A 92 -30.89 -10.37 -21.76
CA PRO A 92 -29.79 -9.44 -21.46
C PRO A 92 -29.74 -8.95 -20.00
N TRP A 93 -30.87 -8.99 -19.29
CA TRP A 93 -30.96 -8.62 -17.86
C TRP A 93 -30.15 -9.55 -16.93
N LEU A 94 -29.84 -10.78 -17.35
CA LEU A 94 -28.90 -11.68 -16.65
C LEU A 94 -27.46 -11.15 -16.72
N TYR A 95 -27.15 -10.37 -17.75
CA TYR A 95 -25.80 -9.91 -18.10
C TYR A 95 -25.54 -8.47 -17.64
N ASP A 96 -26.48 -7.86 -16.92
CA ASP A 96 -26.29 -6.58 -16.22
C ASP A 96 -25.68 -6.75 -14.82
N GLN A 97 -25.66 -7.95 -14.22
CA GLN A 97 -25.01 -8.19 -12.93
C GLN A 97 -23.59 -8.75 -13.10
N SER A 98 -22.67 -8.33 -12.23
CA SER A 98 -21.51 -9.14 -11.87
C SER A 98 -21.11 -8.97 -10.39
N LEU A 99 -20.65 -10.06 -9.78
CA LEU A 99 -20.16 -10.17 -8.40
C LEU A 99 -18.66 -10.52 -8.44
N PHE A 100 -17.83 -9.64 -7.88
CA PHE A 100 -16.36 -9.68 -7.96
C PHE A 100 -15.82 -9.89 -9.38
N GLY A 101 -16.53 -9.33 -10.38
CA GLY A 101 -16.21 -9.45 -11.81
C GLY A 101 -16.88 -10.62 -12.53
N ASN A 102 -17.28 -11.68 -11.82
CA ASN A 102 -17.94 -12.86 -12.37
C ASN A 102 -19.45 -12.62 -12.55
N ARG A 103 -20.10 -13.19 -13.57
CA ARG A 103 -21.56 -13.12 -13.69
C ARG A 103 -22.21 -14.17 -12.82
N THR A 104 -23.34 -13.84 -12.19
CA THR A 104 -24.03 -14.70 -11.21
C THR A 104 -25.52 -14.69 -11.43
N PHE A 105 -26.17 -15.85 -11.40
CA PHE A 105 -27.63 -15.92 -11.54
C PHE A 105 -28.30 -15.37 -10.27
N PRO A 106 -29.20 -14.36 -10.37
CA PRO A 106 -29.74 -13.69 -9.19
C PRO A 106 -30.79 -14.55 -8.47
N VAL A 107 -30.86 -14.41 -7.14
CA VAL A 107 -31.84 -15.11 -6.28
C VAL A 107 -33.28 -14.86 -6.74
N ALA A 108 -33.55 -13.65 -7.22
CA ALA A 108 -34.83 -13.25 -7.82
C ALA A 108 -35.26 -14.10 -9.03
N GLY A 109 -34.32 -14.70 -9.76
CA GLY A 109 -34.62 -15.62 -10.85
C GLY A 109 -35.28 -16.92 -10.36
N TYR A 110 -34.79 -17.48 -9.25
CA TYR A 110 -35.39 -18.69 -8.65
C TYR A 110 -36.82 -18.44 -8.16
N VAL A 111 -37.09 -17.24 -7.61
CA VAL A 111 -38.43 -16.80 -7.20
C VAL A 111 -39.39 -16.71 -8.40
N ALA A 112 -38.94 -16.12 -9.51
CA ALA A 112 -39.76 -15.99 -10.72
C ALA A 112 -40.07 -17.36 -11.36
N ILE A 113 -39.09 -18.28 -11.39
CA ILE A 113 -39.28 -19.67 -11.83
C ILE A 113 -40.34 -20.38 -10.97
N ALA A 114 -40.26 -20.25 -9.64
CA ALA A 114 -41.22 -20.85 -8.72
C ALA A 114 -42.65 -20.30 -8.90
N GLY A 115 -42.80 -18.99 -9.09
CA GLY A 115 -44.09 -18.35 -9.38
C GLY A 115 -44.69 -18.83 -10.70
N GLU A 116 -43.88 -18.97 -11.76
CA GLU A 116 -44.32 -19.49 -13.05
C GLU A 116 -44.73 -20.97 -12.99
N CYS A 117 -43.99 -21.82 -12.25
CA CYS A 117 -44.37 -23.24 -12.04
C CYS A 117 -45.81 -23.35 -11.54
N VAL A 118 -46.15 -22.54 -10.53
CA VAL A 118 -47.47 -22.57 -9.91
C VAL A 118 -48.53 -21.85 -10.76
N ARG A 119 -48.16 -20.81 -11.52
CA ARG A 119 -49.02 -20.18 -12.52
C ARG A 119 -49.40 -21.15 -13.67
N GLN A 120 -48.58 -22.15 -13.97
CA GLN A 120 -48.90 -23.20 -14.94
C GLN A 120 -49.75 -24.34 -14.36
N LEU A 121 -49.94 -24.40 -13.03
CA LEU A 121 -50.74 -25.42 -12.34
C LEU A 121 -52.08 -24.90 -11.80
N SER A 122 -52.25 -23.58 -11.74
CA SER A 122 -53.53 -22.97 -11.36
C SER A 122 -54.53 -23.03 -12.52
N GLU A 123 -55.66 -23.71 -12.32
CA GLU A 123 -56.79 -23.72 -13.27
C GLU A 123 -57.54 -22.37 -13.29
N SER A 124 -57.36 -21.55 -12.26
CA SER A 124 -57.95 -20.22 -12.10
C SER A 124 -56.93 -19.12 -12.39
N LYS A 125 -57.36 -17.85 -12.34
CA LYS A 125 -56.43 -16.73 -12.41
C LYS A 125 -55.71 -16.60 -11.06
N LEU A 126 -54.51 -17.16 -10.96
CA LEU A 126 -53.57 -16.95 -9.85
C LEU A 126 -53.53 -15.46 -9.45
N GLU A 127 -53.90 -15.12 -8.20
CA GLU A 127 -53.81 -13.74 -7.69
C GLU A 127 -52.51 -13.48 -6.91
N PHE A 128 -52.03 -14.50 -6.21
CA PHE A 128 -50.82 -14.49 -5.40
C PHE A 128 -50.15 -15.88 -5.43
N PHE A 129 -48.85 -15.95 -5.19
CA PHE A 129 -48.19 -17.19 -4.78
C PHE A 129 -47.38 -16.99 -3.50
N SER A 130 -47.23 -18.06 -2.75
CA SER A 130 -46.50 -18.13 -1.48
C SER A 130 -45.25 -18.98 -1.63
N MET A 131 -44.15 -18.57 -1.04
CA MET A 131 -42.91 -19.34 -0.90
C MET A 131 -42.45 -19.36 0.56
N LYS A 132 -41.80 -20.44 0.97
CA LYS A 132 -41.11 -20.55 2.27
C LYS A 132 -39.91 -21.49 2.19
N ASP A 133 -39.03 -21.40 3.18
CA ASP A 133 -37.86 -22.27 3.37
C ASP A 133 -36.94 -22.36 2.13
N LEU A 134 -36.85 -21.26 1.36
CA LEU A 134 -36.07 -21.21 0.12
C LEU A 134 -34.59 -21.05 0.43
N SER A 135 -33.79 -22.08 0.21
CA SER A 135 -32.36 -22.12 0.48
C SER A 135 -31.54 -22.07 -0.82
N ILE A 136 -30.58 -21.14 -0.91
CA ILE A 136 -29.66 -21.02 -2.04
C ILE A 136 -28.37 -21.78 -1.68
N SER A 137 -28.16 -22.95 -2.30
CA SER A 137 -27.04 -23.85 -2.00
C SER A 137 -25.76 -23.52 -2.77
N SER A 138 -25.87 -22.85 -3.93
CA SER A 138 -24.72 -22.44 -4.74
C SER A 138 -25.09 -21.29 -5.68
N SER A 139 -24.12 -20.41 -5.96
CA SER A 139 -24.25 -19.36 -6.98
C SER A 139 -23.83 -19.88 -8.35
N LEU A 140 -24.74 -19.92 -9.31
CA LEU A 140 -24.43 -20.25 -10.70
C LEU A 140 -23.59 -19.13 -11.33
N VAL A 141 -22.32 -19.43 -11.65
CA VAL A 141 -21.37 -18.52 -12.31
C VAL A 141 -21.27 -18.82 -13.81
N PHE A 142 -21.22 -17.79 -14.66
CA PHE A 142 -21.18 -17.93 -16.12
C PHE A 142 -20.47 -16.78 -16.85
N ASN A 143 -20.13 -17.01 -18.12
CA ASN A 143 -19.51 -16.07 -19.06
C ASN A 143 -20.55 -15.39 -19.98
N SER A 144 -20.13 -14.42 -20.80
CA SER A 144 -21.03 -13.78 -21.78
C SER A 144 -21.57 -14.72 -22.85
N ASP A 145 -20.82 -15.78 -23.17
CA ASP A 145 -21.03 -16.60 -24.37
C ASP A 145 -21.67 -17.97 -24.01
N ASP A 146 -21.90 -18.21 -22.71
CA ASP A 146 -22.43 -19.47 -22.19
C ASP A 146 -23.95 -19.57 -22.43
N LYS A 147 -24.42 -20.77 -22.80
CA LYS A 147 -25.85 -21.12 -22.76
C LYS A 147 -26.15 -21.78 -21.43
N LEU A 148 -27.00 -21.16 -20.62
CA LEU A 148 -27.38 -21.65 -19.31
C LEU A 148 -28.52 -22.67 -19.43
N GLU A 149 -28.22 -23.94 -19.20
CA GLU A 149 -29.24 -24.99 -19.06
C GLU A 149 -29.67 -25.11 -17.59
N LEU A 150 -30.96 -24.92 -17.33
CA LEU A 150 -31.58 -25.05 -16.00
C LEU A 150 -32.65 -26.16 -16.03
N HIS A 151 -32.66 -26.98 -14.99
CA HIS A 151 -33.67 -28.00 -14.74
C HIS A 151 -34.43 -27.64 -13.47
N THR A 152 -35.76 -27.51 -13.59
CA THR A 152 -36.66 -27.26 -12.47
C THR A 152 -37.51 -28.49 -12.22
N LYS A 153 -37.57 -28.95 -10.98
CA LYS A 153 -38.44 -30.02 -10.51
C LYS A 153 -39.42 -29.51 -9.46
N LEU A 154 -40.62 -30.07 -9.47
CA LEU A 154 -41.69 -29.74 -8.54
C LEU A 154 -42.42 -31.01 -8.09
N ARG A 155 -42.44 -31.28 -6.78
CA ARG A 155 -43.06 -32.47 -6.17
C ARG A 155 -44.20 -32.05 -5.23
N PRO A 156 -45.43 -32.57 -5.39
CA PRO A 156 -46.50 -32.33 -4.43
C PRO A 156 -46.09 -32.70 -3.00
N GLN A 157 -46.49 -31.90 -2.02
CA GLN A 157 -46.42 -32.22 -0.60
C GLN A 157 -47.83 -32.57 -0.08
N GLY A 158 -47.97 -32.79 1.24
CA GLY A 158 -49.30 -32.81 1.85
C GLY A 158 -50.00 -31.45 1.74
N LEU A 159 -51.33 -31.46 1.87
CA LEU A 159 -52.09 -30.25 2.16
C LEU A 159 -51.73 -29.74 3.56
N ASP A 160 -51.75 -28.43 3.77
CA ASP A 160 -51.61 -27.84 5.11
C ASP A 160 -52.96 -27.71 5.85
N GLU A 161 -52.95 -27.14 7.05
CA GLU A 161 -54.14 -26.96 7.90
C GLU A 161 -55.20 -26.04 7.26
N GLU A 162 -54.82 -25.24 6.25
CA GLU A 162 -55.70 -24.37 5.47
C GLU A 162 -56.11 -25.03 4.13
N ASN A 163 -55.88 -26.35 3.98
CA ASN A 163 -56.10 -27.14 2.77
C ASN A 163 -55.24 -26.74 1.55
N ARG A 164 -54.20 -25.93 1.72
CA ARG A 164 -53.38 -25.46 0.59
C ARG A 164 -52.41 -26.55 0.12
N GLN A 165 -52.38 -26.78 -1.20
CA GLN A 165 -51.42 -27.66 -1.84
C GLN A 165 -50.04 -26.99 -1.93
N TRP A 166 -49.12 -27.41 -1.06
CA TRP A 166 -47.70 -27.05 -1.17
C TRP A 166 -46.95 -27.97 -2.13
N TYR A 167 -45.88 -27.46 -2.72
CA TYR A 167 -44.97 -28.20 -3.56
C TYR A 167 -43.52 -27.96 -3.13
N GLY A 168 -42.72 -29.02 -3.09
CA GLY A 168 -41.27 -28.93 -2.98
C GLY A 168 -40.66 -28.61 -4.33
N ILE A 169 -39.94 -27.49 -4.43
CA ILE A 169 -39.22 -27.06 -5.63
C ILE A 169 -37.72 -27.32 -5.50
N GLU A 170 -37.10 -27.79 -6.58
CA GLU A 170 -35.68 -28.07 -6.70
C GLU A 170 -35.19 -27.53 -8.05
N ILE A 171 -34.24 -26.59 -8.04
CA ILE A 171 -33.67 -25.97 -9.25
C ILE A 171 -32.17 -26.29 -9.31
N ALA A 172 -31.73 -26.86 -10.43
CA ALA A 172 -30.35 -27.21 -10.71
C ALA A 172 -29.91 -26.66 -12.09
N SER A 173 -28.61 -26.46 -12.28
CA SER A 173 -28.04 -26.26 -13.63
C SER A 173 -27.29 -27.50 -14.08
N HIS A 174 -27.34 -27.79 -15.38
CA HIS A 174 -26.62 -28.89 -16.00
C HIS A 174 -25.53 -28.37 -16.92
N ASN A 175 -24.31 -28.89 -16.81
CA ASN A 175 -23.21 -28.55 -17.72
C ASN A 175 -22.28 -29.75 -17.89
N GLY A 176 -22.00 -30.14 -19.13
CA GLY A 176 -21.02 -31.18 -19.47
C GLY A 176 -21.26 -32.57 -18.87
N GLY A 177 -22.49 -32.88 -18.41
CA GLY A 177 -22.82 -34.13 -17.73
C GLY A 177 -22.83 -34.07 -16.20
N GLN A 178 -22.48 -32.93 -15.58
CA GLN A 178 -22.67 -32.71 -14.13
C GLN A 178 -23.88 -31.83 -13.86
N SER A 179 -24.60 -32.12 -12.77
CA SER A 179 -25.74 -31.35 -12.29
C SER A 179 -25.39 -30.68 -10.96
N ILE A 180 -25.59 -29.37 -10.86
CA ILE A 180 -25.30 -28.57 -9.66
C ILE A 180 -26.64 -28.07 -9.10
N GLY A 181 -26.99 -28.52 -7.89
CA GLY A 181 -28.15 -28.01 -7.15
C GLY A 181 -27.92 -26.56 -6.70
N LEU A 182 -28.81 -25.66 -7.12
CA LEU A 182 -28.68 -24.21 -6.89
C LEU A 182 -29.63 -23.72 -5.80
N CYS A 183 -30.87 -24.20 -5.81
CA CYS A 183 -31.95 -23.68 -4.98
C CYS A 183 -32.98 -24.77 -4.65
N THR A 184 -33.42 -24.83 -3.40
CA THR A 184 -34.51 -25.72 -2.93
C THR A 184 -35.46 -24.95 -2.02
N GLY A 185 -36.74 -25.34 -1.97
CA GLY A 185 -37.71 -24.70 -1.06
C GLY A 185 -39.13 -25.22 -1.23
N LEU A 186 -40.10 -24.49 -0.68
CA LEU A 186 -41.53 -24.78 -0.78
C LEU A 186 -42.29 -23.64 -1.47
N VAL A 187 -43.26 -23.96 -2.33
CA VAL A 187 -44.13 -23.00 -3.04
C VAL A 187 -45.60 -23.45 -3.06
N ALA A 188 -46.55 -22.52 -3.03
CA ALA A 188 -48.00 -22.76 -3.10
C ALA A 188 -48.74 -21.66 -3.89
N GLY A 189 -49.88 -22.01 -4.51
CA GLY A 189 -50.67 -21.12 -5.39
C GLY A 189 -51.80 -20.35 -4.73
N GLU A 190 -51.93 -20.46 -3.42
CA GLU A 190 -52.85 -19.67 -2.62
C GLU A 190 -52.08 -19.00 -1.49
N ALA A 191 -52.47 -17.77 -1.16
CA ALA A 191 -51.81 -16.96 -0.15
C ALA A 191 -52.84 -16.27 0.73
N VAL A 192 -52.71 -16.40 2.04
CA VAL A 192 -53.34 -15.47 2.98
C VAL A 192 -52.36 -14.33 3.21
N LEU A 193 -52.69 -13.15 2.70
CA LEU A 193 -52.03 -11.91 3.11
C LEU A 193 -52.36 -11.68 4.60
N ASP A 194 -51.43 -12.03 5.50
CA ASP A 194 -51.61 -11.80 6.94
C ASP A 194 -51.92 -10.32 7.19
N PRO A 195 -53.11 -9.98 7.73
CA PRO A 195 -53.49 -8.59 8.00
C PRO A 195 -52.57 -7.89 9.00
N LYS A 196 -51.86 -8.64 9.85
CA LYS A 196 -50.90 -8.11 10.82
C LYS A 196 -49.61 -7.66 10.13
N MET A 197 -49.02 -8.54 9.32
CA MET A 197 -47.96 -8.21 8.38
C MET A 197 -48.37 -7.01 7.52
N LEU A 198 -49.54 -7.03 6.88
CA LEU A 198 -50.07 -5.91 6.06
C LEU A 198 -50.11 -4.56 6.82
N GLN A 199 -50.46 -4.56 8.11
CA GLN A 199 -50.39 -3.37 8.96
C GLN A 199 -48.95 -2.92 9.27
N ASP A 200 -48.04 -3.84 9.61
CA ASP A 200 -46.66 -3.47 9.95
C ASP A 200 -45.85 -3.03 8.70
N LEU A 201 -46.22 -3.51 7.52
CA LEU A 201 -45.69 -3.06 6.22
C LEU A 201 -46.18 -1.65 5.81
N THR A 202 -47.34 -1.21 6.31
CA THR A 202 -47.93 0.12 6.03
C THR A 202 -47.73 1.13 7.16
N ARG A 203 -47.38 0.68 8.38
CA ARG A 203 -47.11 1.53 9.56
C ARG A 203 -45.77 2.22 9.57
N ASN A 204 -44.78 1.68 8.85
CA ASN A 204 -43.46 2.29 8.74
C ASN A 204 -43.51 3.36 7.64
N GLY A 205 -43.84 4.59 8.04
CA GLY A 205 -43.91 5.75 7.16
C GLY A 205 -42.56 6.08 6.51
N ASP A 206 -42.61 6.94 5.49
CA ASP A 206 -41.43 7.27 4.67
C ASP A 206 -40.21 7.66 5.52
N SER A 207 -39.10 6.96 5.27
CA SER A 207 -37.80 7.37 5.78
C SER A 207 -37.49 8.81 5.35
N HIS A 208 -37.13 9.69 6.27
CA HIS A 208 -37.07 11.13 5.98
C HIS A 208 -35.78 11.58 5.28
N TRP A 209 -34.76 10.72 5.21
CA TRP A 209 -33.40 11.15 4.85
C TRP A 209 -32.95 10.60 3.50
N PRO A 210 -32.80 11.44 2.46
CA PRO A 210 -32.47 10.96 1.12
C PRO A 210 -31.04 10.40 1.00
N VAL A 211 -30.92 9.43 0.10
CA VAL A 211 -29.69 8.82 -0.40
C VAL A 211 -29.71 8.93 -1.93
N SER A 212 -28.58 9.28 -2.56
CA SER A 212 -28.49 9.32 -4.02
C SER A 212 -28.38 7.89 -4.59
N SER A 213 -29.19 7.59 -5.61
CA SER A 213 -29.14 6.31 -6.33
C SER A 213 -27.77 6.06 -6.96
N ASP A 214 -27.18 7.07 -7.62
CA ASP A 214 -25.84 6.94 -8.20
C ASP A 214 -24.76 6.74 -7.14
N TYR A 215 -24.81 7.47 -6.01
CA TYR A 215 -23.91 7.21 -4.88
C TYR A 215 -24.03 5.76 -4.40
N TRP A 216 -25.25 5.25 -4.25
CA TRP A 216 -25.49 3.89 -3.79
C TRP A 216 -24.88 2.85 -4.74
N TYR A 217 -25.27 2.89 -6.02
CA TYR A 217 -24.85 1.88 -6.98
C TYR A 217 -23.35 1.95 -7.30
N ASP A 218 -22.74 3.14 -7.31
CA ASP A 218 -21.30 3.29 -7.51
C ASP A 218 -20.51 2.82 -6.27
N MET A 219 -21.03 3.04 -5.05
CA MET A 219 -20.44 2.56 -3.80
C MET A 219 -20.45 1.03 -3.67
N VAL A 220 -21.53 0.38 -4.15
CA VAL A 220 -21.63 -1.09 -4.21
C VAL A 220 -20.75 -1.66 -5.33
N ALA A 221 -20.61 -0.95 -6.46
CA ALA A 221 -19.69 -1.34 -7.53
C ALA A 221 -18.22 -1.27 -7.12
N ASP A 222 -17.82 -0.25 -6.34
CA ASP A 222 -16.50 -0.15 -5.71
C ASP A 222 -16.26 -1.24 -4.62
N ARG A 223 -17.28 -2.06 -4.29
CA ARG A 223 -17.19 -3.23 -3.37
C ARG A 223 -17.34 -4.60 -4.04
N GLY A 224 -17.65 -4.64 -5.33
CA GLY A 224 -17.66 -5.89 -6.10
C GLY A 224 -18.98 -6.31 -6.72
N ILE A 225 -20.17 -5.82 -6.30
CA ILE A 225 -21.38 -6.00 -7.11
C ILE A 225 -21.53 -4.82 -8.06
N LYS A 226 -21.33 -5.07 -9.35
CA LYS A 226 -21.62 -4.10 -10.39
C LYS A 226 -23.01 -4.35 -10.97
N TYR A 227 -23.91 -3.40 -10.77
CA TYR A 227 -25.23 -3.35 -11.39
C TYR A 227 -25.21 -2.54 -12.69
N GLY A 228 -25.76 -3.13 -13.75
CA GLY A 228 -25.91 -2.53 -15.08
C GLY A 228 -27.23 -1.77 -15.27
N ALA A 229 -27.63 -1.53 -16.51
CA ALA A 229 -28.66 -0.53 -16.83
C ALA A 229 -30.08 -0.94 -16.36
N SER A 230 -30.46 -2.20 -16.57
CA SER A 230 -31.77 -2.72 -16.15
C SER A 230 -31.90 -2.90 -14.64
N GLN A 231 -30.77 -3.06 -13.93
CA GLN A 231 -30.71 -3.39 -12.49
C GLN A 231 -30.42 -2.17 -11.58
N ARG A 232 -30.32 -0.95 -12.13
CA ARG A 232 -30.19 0.32 -11.40
C ARG A 232 -31.54 1.03 -11.17
N GLY A 233 -32.59 0.27 -10.87
CA GLY A 233 -33.98 0.77 -10.81
C GLY A 233 -34.44 1.40 -9.49
N LEU A 234 -33.60 1.49 -8.46
CA LEU A 234 -33.93 2.19 -7.22
C LEU A 234 -33.85 3.72 -7.41
N SER A 235 -34.96 4.40 -7.10
CA SER A 235 -35.12 5.86 -7.10
C SER A 235 -35.75 6.33 -5.77
N ASP A 236 -35.77 7.64 -5.51
CA ASP A 236 -36.32 8.25 -4.28
C ASP A 236 -35.94 7.49 -2.98
N ILE A 237 -34.66 7.09 -2.92
CA ILE A 237 -34.09 6.28 -1.84
C ILE A 237 -33.95 7.13 -0.59
N SER A 238 -34.34 6.57 0.53
CA SER A 238 -34.39 7.23 1.83
C SER A 238 -34.14 6.23 2.96
N VAL A 239 -33.60 6.69 4.10
CA VAL A 239 -33.18 5.84 5.22
C VAL A 239 -33.53 6.44 6.59
N ASP A 240 -33.55 5.60 7.62
CA ASP A 240 -33.44 6.05 9.02
C ASP A 240 -31.97 5.96 9.50
N PHE A 241 -31.61 6.75 10.53
CA PHE A 241 -30.26 6.71 11.13
C PHE A 241 -30.23 6.16 12.56
N THR A 242 -31.36 6.13 13.24
CA THR A 242 -31.52 5.47 14.54
C THR A 242 -31.74 3.97 14.34
N GLU A 243 -32.60 3.61 13.39
CA GLU A 243 -32.98 2.23 13.05
C GLU A 243 -32.39 1.78 11.70
N ASN A 244 -32.34 0.47 11.46
CA ASN A 244 -31.87 -0.11 10.21
C ASN A 244 -33.04 -0.20 9.20
N LYS A 245 -33.52 0.96 8.74
CA LYS A 245 -34.67 1.08 7.83
C LYS A 245 -34.32 1.84 6.56
N ALA A 246 -34.90 1.41 5.45
CA ALA A 246 -34.83 2.12 4.18
C ALA A 246 -36.16 2.04 3.41
N SER A 247 -36.46 3.09 2.67
CA SER A 247 -37.63 3.23 1.80
C SER A 247 -37.18 3.75 0.43
N ALA A 248 -37.68 3.18 -0.67
CA ALA A 248 -37.32 3.59 -2.03
C ALA A 248 -38.50 3.42 -3.00
N THR A 249 -38.34 3.92 -4.21
CA THR A 249 -39.32 3.82 -5.29
C THR A 249 -38.73 3.10 -6.49
N ILE A 250 -39.48 2.13 -7.04
CA ILE A 250 -39.15 1.47 -8.30
C ILE A 250 -40.12 1.98 -9.37
N MET A 251 -39.57 2.32 -10.54
CA MET A 251 -40.33 2.58 -11.76
C MET A 251 -40.13 1.41 -12.73
N PRO A 252 -41.12 0.50 -12.88
CA PRO A 252 -41.02 -0.61 -13.83
C PRO A 252 -40.93 -0.11 -15.28
N MET A 253 -39.80 -0.40 -15.93
CA MET A 253 -39.45 0.04 -17.30
C MET A 253 -39.65 -1.06 -18.36
N LEU A 254 -40.10 -2.24 -17.94
CA LEU A 254 -40.39 -3.41 -18.77
C LEU A 254 -41.89 -3.70 -18.64
N ASP A 255 -42.54 -4.13 -19.72
CA ASP A 255 -43.94 -4.52 -19.64
C ASP A 255 -44.10 -5.83 -18.85
N THR A 256 -45.09 -5.86 -17.95
CA THR A 256 -45.33 -6.99 -17.03
C THR A 256 -46.69 -7.65 -17.23
N THR A 257 -47.34 -7.49 -18.39
CA THR A 257 -48.64 -8.13 -18.67
C THR A 257 -48.60 -9.66 -18.66
N ASP A 258 -47.45 -10.26 -18.95
CA ASP A 258 -47.29 -11.68 -19.26
C ASP A 258 -46.24 -12.39 -18.38
N SER A 259 -46.05 -11.91 -17.14
CA SER A 259 -45.22 -12.54 -16.11
C SER A 259 -45.80 -12.28 -14.72
N VAL A 260 -45.78 -13.27 -13.82
CA VAL A 260 -46.23 -13.11 -12.42
C VAL A 260 -45.38 -12.07 -11.67
N ALA A 261 -44.08 -12.10 -11.93
CA ALA A 261 -43.10 -11.15 -11.39
C ALA A 261 -41.81 -11.24 -12.22
N HIS A 262 -41.30 -10.10 -12.69
CA HIS A 262 -40.04 -10.06 -13.42
C HIS A 262 -38.84 -10.07 -12.43
N PRO A 263 -37.81 -10.92 -12.60
CA PRO A 263 -36.69 -11.04 -11.66
C PRO A 263 -36.06 -9.70 -11.26
N VAL A 264 -35.83 -8.81 -12.22
CA VAL A 264 -35.25 -7.47 -11.99
C VAL A 264 -36.02 -6.66 -10.94
N PHE A 265 -37.36 -6.74 -10.89
CA PHE A 265 -38.14 -5.96 -9.93
C PHE A 265 -38.21 -6.61 -8.55
N ILE A 266 -38.12 -7.95 -8.47
CA ILE A 266 -37.88 -8.65 -7.20
C ILE A 266 -36.48 -8.27 -6.68
N ASP A 267 -35.45 -8.28 -7.54
CA ASP A 267 -34.07 -7.95 -7.15
C ASP A 267 -33.96 -6.51 -6.64
N HIS A 268 -34.58 -5.53 -7.31
CA HIS A 268 -34.66 -4.16 -6.78
C HIS A 268 -35.27 -4.09 -5.37
N CYS A 269 -36.31 -4.88 -5.07
CA CYS A 269 -36.87 -4.96 -3.72
C CYS A 269 -35.88 -5.56 -2.70
N LEU A 270 -35.05 -6.52 -3.14
CA LEU A 270 -34.03 -7.16 -2.32
C LEU A 270 -32.78 -6.26 -2.13
N GLN A 271 -32.38 -5.46 -3.13
CA GLN A 271 -31.25 -4.52 -3.07
C GLN A 271 -31.39 -3.51 -1.94
N LEU A 272 -32.62 -3.06 -1.64
CA LEU A 272 -32.93 -2.09 -0.58
C LEU A 272 -32.52 -2.58 0.82
N SER A 273 -32.42 -3.90 1.02
CA SER A 273 -31.97 -4.49 2.28
C SER A 273 -30.54 -4.10 2.66
N MET A 274 -29.60 -4.04 1.70
CA MET A 274 -28.24 -3.58 1.96
C MET A 274 -28.21 -2.11 2.36
N ILE A 275 -29.11 -1.29 1.81
CA ILE A 275 -29.26 0.14 2.17
C ILE A 275 -29.73 0.25 3.62
N ALA A 276 -30.75 -0.51 4.01
CA ALA A 276 -31.24 -0.56 5.38
C ALA A 276 -30.17 -1.06 6.38
N ALA A 277 -29.42 -2.11 6.03
CA ALA A 277 -28.37 -2.69 6.86
C ALA A 277 -27.22 -1.71 7.19
N CYS A 278 -26.82 -0.87 6.23
CA CYS A 278 -25.78 0.15 6.42
C CYS A 278 -26.31 1.57 6.68
N LYS A 279 -27.63 1.73 6.88
CA LYS A 279 -28.30 3.04 7.04
C LYS A 279 -27.98 4.03 5.91
N GLY A 280 -27.83 3.52 4.68
CA GLY A 280 -27.44 4.29 3.49
C GLY A 280 -26.03 4.87 3.53
N GLN A 281 -25.18 4.48 4.49
CA GLN A 281 -23.81 4.98 4.64
C GLN A 281 -22.81 3.94 4.14
N GLY A 282 -22.16 4.21 3.00
CA GLY A 282 -21.26 3.27 2.35
C GLY A 282 -20.18 2.71 3.26
N ARG A 283 -19.53 3.54 4.08
CA ARG A 283 -18.55 3.10 5.10
C ARG A 283 -19.03 2.04 6.10
N LEU A 284 -20.34 1.92 6.37
CA LEU A 284 -20.88 0.93 7.31
C LEU A 284 -21.11 -0.45 6.65
N LEU A 285 -21.14 -0.51 5.32
CA LEU A 285 -21.07 -1.77 4.59
C LEU A 285 -19.62 -2.28 4.60
N ALA A 286 -19.23 -2.94 5.70
CA ALA A 286 -17.85 -3.39 5.94
C ALA A 286 -17.46 -4.63 5.12
N ASP A 287 -18.46 -5.46 4.81
CA ASP A 287 -18.41 -6.66 3.98
C ASP A 287 -19.60 -6.60 3.01
N LEU A 288 -19.51 -7.26 1.86
CA LEU A 288 -20.55 -7.21 0.83
C LEU A 288 -21.61 -8.28 1.10
N SER A 289 -22.86 -7.88 1.30
CA SER A 289 -23.94 -8.79 1.70
C SER A 289 -24.64 -9.47 0.52
N VAL A 290 -24.90 -10.77 0.65
CA VAL A 290 -25.73 -11.56 -0.29
C VAL A 290 -26.87 -12.26 0.44
N ILE A 291 -27.93 -12.60 -0.30
CA ILE A 291 -29.08 -13.35 0.23
C ILE A 291 -28.80 -14.85 0.11
N THR A 292 -28.91 -15.55 1.23
CA THR A 292 -28.61 -16.99 1.35
C THR A 292 -29.86 -17.84 1.56
N SER A 293 -30.93 -17.27 2.12
CA SER A 293 -32.26 -17.89 2.11
C SER A 293 -33.40 -16.87 2.16
N ILE A 294 -34.60 -17.30 1.75
CA ILE A 294 -35.86 -16.57 1.94
C ILE A 294 -36.76 -17.44 2.82
N GLN A 295 -37.04 -16.98 4.04
CA GLN A 295 -37.80 -17.72 5.04
C GLN A 295 -39.28 -17.80 4.66
N HIS A 296 -39.85 -16.67 4.22
CA HIS A 296 -41.21 -16.56 3.72
C HIS A 296 -41.29 -15.42 2.70
N LEU A 297 -42.13 -15.58 1.66
CA LEU A 297 -42.36 -14.57 0.64
C LEU A 297 -43.72 -14.78 -0.03
N VAL A 298 -44.55 -13.74 -0.07
CA VAL A 298 -45.78 -13.65 -0.86
C VAL A 298 -45.58 -12.66 -1.99
N VAL A 299 -46.00 -13.03 -3.20
CA VAL A 299 -45.91 -12.19 -4.40
C VAL A 299 -47.25 -12.20 -5.13
N SER A 300 -47.69 -11.02 -5.57
CA SER A 300 -48.94 -10.83 -6.29
C SER A 300 -48.75 -10.85 -7.80
N ASN A 301 -49.72 -11.43 -8.50
CA ASN A 301 -49.89 -11.37 -9.96
C ASN A 301 -50.61 -10.07 -10.42
N ASN A 302 -50.64 -9.05 -9.55
CA ASN A 302 -51.11 -7.71 -9.90
C ASN A 302 -50.08 -6.95 -10.74
N ALA A 303 -50.54 -5.99 -11.55
CA ALA A 303 -49.66 -5.23 -12.44
C ALA A 303 -48.59 -4.45 -11.65
N TRP A 304 -47.32 -4.71 -11.97
CA TRP A 304 -46.17 -4.04 -11.37
C TRP A 304 -46.04 -2.63 -11.96
N ARG A 305 -46.81 -1.68 -11.40
CA ARG A 305 -46.70 -0.23 -11.64
C ARG A 305 -45.96 0.44 -10.48
N LYS A 306 -45.63 1.74 -10.60
CA LYS A 306 -44.82 2.53 -9.64
C LYS A 306 -44.94 2.02 -8.20
N LEU A 307 -43.85 1.42 -7.70
CA LEU A 307 -43.83 0.78 -6.38
C LEU A 307 -43.20 1.72 -5.35
N ARG A 308 -43.76 1.74 -4.14
CA ARG A 308 -43.04 2.15 -2.93
C ARG A 308 -42.60 0.88 -2.21
N VAL A 309 -41.30 0.81 -1.90
CA VAL A 309 -40.65 -0.36 -1.33
C VAL A 309 -40.05 0.01 0.01
N ASN A 310 -40.18 -0.86 0.99
CA ASN A 310 -39.61 -0.70 2.33
C ASN A 310 -38.76 -1.93 2.70
N SER A 311 -37.70 -1.71 3.48
CA SER A 311 -36.87 -2.76 4.08
C SER A 311 -36.48 -2.41 5.51
N VAL A 312 -36.51 -3.43 6.39
CA VAL A 312 -36.15 -3.33 7.82
C VAL A 312 -35.22 -4.49 8.17
N VAL A 313 -33.99 -4.19 8.59
CA VAL A 313 -32.94 -5.20 8.85
C VAL A 313 -32.67 -5.36 10.35
N ASN A 314 -33.02 -6.52 10.89
CA ASN A 314 -32.72 -6.88 12.27
C ASN A 314 -31.34 -7.57 12.33
N PRO A 315 -30.35 -7.03 13.07
CA PRO A 315 -29.08 -7.72 13.28
C PRO A 315 -29.30 -9.02 14.06
N GLY A 316 -28.82 -10.14 13.51
CA GLY A 316 -28.85 -11.44 14.19
C GLY A 316 -27.55 -11.78 14.91
N HIS A 317 -27.58 -12.84 15.71
CA HIS A 317 -26.38 -13.44 16.25
C HIS A 317 -25.57 -14.14 15.15
N LEU A 318 -24.24 -14.17 15.28
CA LEU A 318 -23.32 -14.86 14.35
C LEU A 318 -23.42 -14.37 12.89
N GLN A 319 -23.36 -13.04 12.71
CA GLN A 319 -23.26 -12.30 11.44
C GLN A 319 -24.43 -12.41 10.44
N ASN A 320 -25.26 -13.45 10.48
CA ASN A 320 -26.48 -13.49 9.67
C ASN A 320 -27.50 -12.46 10.17
N SER A 321 -27.98 -11.59 9.30
CA SER A 321 -29.02 -10.60 9.60
C SER A 321 -30.33 -10.97 8.88
N THR A 322 -31.47 -10.68 9.49
CA THR A 322 -32.78 -10.91 8.85
C THR A 322 -33.33 -9.60 8.31
N CYS A 323 -33.86 -9.62 7.08
CA CYS A 323 -34.51 -8.46 6.47
C CYS A 323 -35.97 -8.74 6.18
N ASN A 324 -36.86 -7.93 6.75
CA ASN A 324 -38.25 -7.84 6.32
C ASN A 324 -38.32 -6.85 5.15
N PHE A 325 -38.96 -7.21 4.04
CA PHE A 325 -39.08 -6.36 2.87
C PHE A 325 -40.48 -6.40 2.26
N SER A 326 -40.89 -5.31 1.61
CA SER A 326 -42.22 -5.20 0.98
C SER A 326 -42.25 -4.18 -0.14
N ALA A 327 -43.18 -4.36 -1.07
CA ALA A 327 -43.55 -3.41 -2.10
C ALA A 327 -45.07 -3.26 -2.17
N VAL A 328 -45.54 -2.00 -2.18
CA VAL A 328 -46.92 -1.61 -2.49
C VAL A 328 -46.94 -0.77 -3.76
N ASN A 329 -48.04 -0.81 -4.52
CA ASN A 329 -48.21 0.08 -5.67
C ASN A 329 -48.70 1.48 -5.26
N GLU A 330 -48.82 2.37 -6.25
CA GLU A 330 -49.33 3.75 -6.11
C GLU A 330 -50.71 3.90 -5.43
N ASN A 331 -51.51 2.83 -5.34
CA ASN A 331 -52.81 2.79 -4.66
C ASN A 331 -52.75 2.12 -3.27
N GLY A 332 -51.55 1.80 -2.77
CA GLY A 332 -51.34 1.11 -1.49
C GLY A 332 -51.62 -0.39 -1.50
N LEU A 333 -51.88 -1.00 -2.66
CA LEU A 333 -52.10 -2.45 -2.75
C LEU A 333 -50.78 -3.22 -2.62
N PRO A 334 -50.68 -4.27 -1.79
CA PRO A 334 -49.51 -5.14 -1.72
C PRO A 334 -49.21 -5.82 -3.05
N ILE A 335 -47.94 -5.73 -3.49
CA ILE A 335 -47.42 -6.41 -4.69
C ILE A 335 -46.46 -7.52 -4.29
N LEU A 336 -45.64 -7.32 -3.25
CA LEU A 336 -44.69 -8.31 -2.76
C LEU A 336 -44.42 -8.06 -1.27
N SER A 337 -44.21 -9.10 -0.47
CA SER A 337 -43.51 -8.99 0.82
C SER A 337 -42.97 -10.32 1.33
N GLY A 338 -41.83 -10.28 2.01
CA GLY A 338 -41.20 -11.45 2.62
C GLY A 338 -40.17 -11.12 3.68
N GLN A 339 -39.52 -12.18 4.16
CA GLN A 339 -38.36 -12.13 5.04
C GLN A 339 -37.22 -12.98 4.47
N CYS A 340 -36.03 -12.41 4.36
CA CYS A 340 -34.83 -13.10 3.90
C CYS A 340 -33.68 -13.05 4.91
N ASN A 341 -32.78 -14.02 4.80
CA ASN A 341 -31.50 -14.05 5.50
C ASN A 341 -30.42 -13.45 4.61
N ILE A 342 -29.62 -12.58 5.22
CA ILE A 342 -28.55 -11.83 4.57
C ILE A 342 -27.25 -12.18 5.27
N THR A 343 -26.31 -12.72 4.50
CA THR A 343 -24.99 -13.15 4.97
C THR A 343 -23.92 -12.23 4.40
N PRO A 344 -23.01 -11.68 5.22
CA PRO A 344 -21.83 -10.99 4.73
C PRO A 344 -20.91 -11.95 3.97
N VAL A 345 -20.54 -11.61 2.74
CA VAL A 345 -19.38 -12.20 2.05
C VAL A 345 -18.14 -11.43 2.52
N PRO A 346 -17.18 -12.10 3.18
CA PRO A 346 -15.95 -11.44 3.62
C PRO A 346 -15.27 -10.75 2.45
N ASP A 347 -14.98 -9.46 2.59
CA ASP A 347 -14.29 -8.70 1.54
C ASP A 347 -12.88 -9.28 1.31
N LEU A 348 -12.66 -9.90 0.14
CA LEU A 348 -11.36 -10.46 -0.23
C LEU A 348 -10.29 -9.38 -0.42
N GLU A 349 -10.68 -8.12 -0.71
CA GLU A 349 -9.73 -7.01 -0.74
C GLU A 349 -9.24 -6.63 0.67
N ARG A 350 -10.08 -6.84 1.70
CA ARG A 350 -9.78 -6.57 3.12
C ARG A 350 -8.74 -7.51 3.73
N GLN A 351 -8.45 -8.64 3.07
CA GLN A 351 -7.32 -9.51 3.41
C GLN A 351 -6.00 -9.09 2.75
N SER A 352 -6.03 -8.20 1.74
CA SER A 352 -4.81 -7.66 1.15
C SER A 352 -4.32 -6.47 1.98
N ASP A 353 -3.14 -6.62 2.61
CA ASP A 353 -2.47 -5.61 3.45
C ASP A 353 -2.07 -4.39 2.59
N ARG A 354 -3.04 -3.52 2.33
CA ARG A 354 -2.92 -2.39 1.40
C ARG A 354 -2.20 -1.24 2.09
N LYS A 355 -0.87 -1.34 2.11
CA LYS A 355 0.07 -0.23 2.33
C LYS A 355 -0.33 0.98 1.49
N LEU A 356 -1.07 1.90 2.12
CA LEU A 356 -1.76 3.06 1.52
C LEU A 356 -1.51 4.35 2.32
N PHE A 357 -1.18 4.20 3.60
CA PHE A 357 -0.71 5.24 4.50
C PHE A 357 0.80 5.40 4.31
N SER A 358 1.31 6.62 4.47
CA SER A 358 2.73 6.90 4.24
C SER A 358 3.20 8.12 5.03
N PHE A 359 4.49 8.12 5.37
CA PHE A 359 5.17 9.19 6.10
C PHE A 359 6.44 9.60 5.38
N ILE A 360 6.81 10.88 5.46
CA ILE A 360 8.14 11.34 5.03
C ILE A 360 9.13 11.09 6.18
N ASN A 361 10.11 10.22 5.95
CA ASN A 361 11.32 10.15 6.76
C ASN A 361 12.40 11.05 6.14
N TRP A 362 13.27 11.61 6.98
CA TRP A 362 14.48 12.33 6.57
C TRP A 362 15.71 11.67 7.19
N ASP A 363 16.73 11.40 6.36
CA ASP A 363 17.93 10.66 6.79
C ASP A 363 19.18 11.10 6.02
N THR A 364 20.36 10.74 6.51
CA THR A 364 21.65 11.20 5.97
C THR A 364 21.94 10.65 4.58
N ASP A 365 22.37 11.53 3.66
CA ASP A 365 22.79 11.15 2.31
C ASP A 365 24.20 10.53 2.35
N SER A 366 24.27 9.21 2.18
CA SER A 366 25.51 8.41 2.13
C SER A 366 26.49 8.83 1.03
N THR A 367 26.08 9.68 0.07
CA THR A 367 26.99 10.30 -0.91
C THR A 367 28.00 11.27 -0.27
N TYR A 368 27.66 11.84 0.90
CA TYR A 368 28.41 12.93 1.52
C TYR A 368 28.90 12.64 2.95
N HIS A 369 28.54 11.47 3.49
CA HIS A 369 28.86 10.98 4.83
C HIS A 369 29.89 9.83 4.74
N ASN A 370 30.74 9.64 5.75
CA ASN A 370 31.78 8.61 5.73
C ASN A 370 31.26 7.27 6.27
N LEU A 371 30.89 6.34 5.38
CA LEU A 371 30.39 5.01 5.76
C LEU A 371 31.39 4.16 6.56
N ASN A 372 32.69 4.48 6.50
CA ASN A 372 33.72 3.83 7.31
C ASN A 372 33.81 4.39 8.74
N GLN A 373 33.15 5.51 9.05
CA GLN A 373 33.14 6.10 10.40
C GLN A 373 32.42 5.21 11.42
N PHE A 374 31.32 4.57 11.02
CA PHE A 374 30.56 3.69 11.92
C PHE A 374 31.26 2.35 12.18
N LEU A 375 32.11 1.85 11.28
CA LEU A 375 32.67 0.49 11.34
C LEU A 375 33.66 0.22 12.49
N ALA A 376 33.97 1.23 13.30
CA ALA A 376 34.68 1.05 14.57
C ALA A 376 33.80 0.34 15.62
N PRO A 377 34.34 -0.50 16.51
CA PRO A 377 33.59 -1.06 17.64
C PRO A 377 33.15 0.04 18.62
N PHE A 378 31.96 -0.09 19.21
CA PHE A 378 31.60 0.69 20.41
C PHE A 378 32.38 0.18 21.63
N GLU A 379 32.83 1.08 22.51
CA GLU A 379 33.64 0.72 23.69
C GLU A 379 32.93 -0.30 24.60
N SER A 380 31.61 -0.17 24.77
CA SER A 380 30.78 -1.08 25.59
C SER A 380 30.61 -2.48 25.01
N GLU A 381 30.56 -2.62 23.68
CA GLU A 381 30.53 -3.92 23.01
C GLU A 381 31.89 -4.62 23.12
N LEU A 382 32.96 -3.83 22.95
CA LEU A 382 34.34 -4.29 23.10
C LEU A 382 34.62 -4.78 24.52
N ASP A 383 34.24 -4.02 25.56
CA ASP A 383 34.38 -4.41 26.96
C ASP A 383 33.65 -5.72 27.29
N SER A 384 32.45 -5.92 26.73
CA SER A 384 31.65 -7.12 26.95
C SER A 384 32.28 -8.35 26.27
N THR A 385 32.79 -8.20 25.05
CA THR A 385 33.47 -9.27 24.31
C THR A 385 34.82 -9.62 24.96
N VAL A 386 35.58 -8.60 25.39
CA VAL A 386 36.83 -8.77 26.16
C VAL A 386 36.56 -9.44 27.51
N ALA A 387 35.44 -9.15 28.18
CA ALA A 387 35.05 -9.86 29.40
C ALA A 387 34.82 -11.36 29.16
N LEU A 388 34.20 -11.73 28.03
CA LEU A 388 33.93 -13.12 27.64
C LEU A 388 35.24 -13.90 27.42
N GLU A 389 36.24 -13.31 26.75
CA GLU A 389 37.55 -13.95 26.56
C GLU A 389 38.39 -13.98 27.84
N ARG A 390 38.33 -12.94 28.70
CA ARG A 390 38.94 -12.97 30.05
C ARG A 390 38.34 -14.09 30.90
N LEU A 391 37.03 -14.33 30.78
CA LEU A 391 36.35 -15.42 31.49
C LEU A 391 36.84 -16.80 31.00
N ALA A 392 36.94 -17.00 29.68
CA ALA A 392 37.46 -18.23 29.10
C ALA A 392 38.95 -18.50 29.45
N LEU A 393 39.79 -17.46 29.42
CA LEU A 393 41.17 -17.47 29.89
C LEU A 393 41.26 -17.95 31.35
N LEU A 394 40.40 -17.41 32.23
CA LEU A 394 40.38 -17.77 33.65
C LEU A 394 39.84 -19.20 33.90
N TYR A 395 38.88 -19.70 33.12
CA TYR A 395 38.46 -21.10 33.19
C TYR A 395 39.55 -22.07 32.72
N ALA A 396 40.24 -21.76 31.62
CA ALA A 396 41.36 -22.58 31.14
C ALA A 396 42.49 -22.66 32.18
N LEU A 397 42.84 -21.52 32.80
CA LEU A 397 43.81 -21.48 33.90
C LEU A 397 43.30 -22.19 35.17
N TRP A 398 42.00 -22.08 35.51
CA TRP A 398 41.41 -22.78 36.65
C TRP A 398 41.47 -24.31 36.47
N SER A 399 41.35 -24.81 35.24
CA SER A 399 41.55 -26.24 34.95
C SER A 399 42.98 -26.73 35.24
N GLU A 400 43.98 -25.84 35.17
CA GLU A 400 45.37 -26.14 35.54
C GLU A 400 45.52 -26.25 37.08
N ASP A 401 44.90 -25.36 37.87
CA ASP A 401 44.94 -25.38 39.34
C ASP A 401 44.43 -26.71 39.92
N ILE A 402 43.36 -27.25 39.34
CA ILE A 402 42.71 -28.50 39.79
C ILE A 402 43.40 -29.76 39.24
N GLY A 403 44.54 -29.61 38.56
CA GLY A 403 45.30 -30.73 38.01
C GLY A 403 44.67 -31.39 36.77
N ALA A 404 43.65 -30.77 36.15
CA ALA A 404 42.95 -31.29 34.98
C ALA A 404 43.75 -31.09 33.67
N GLN A 405 45.07 -31.25 33.72
CA GLN A 405 46.00 -31.12 32.59
C GLN A 405 45.79 -32.16 31.47
N SER A 406 44.75 -33.01 31.56
CA SER A 406 44.27 -33.90 30.49
C SER A 406 43.32 -33.22 29.50
N GLN A 407 42.68 -32.10 29.87
CA GLN A 407 41.63 -31.44 29.09
C GLN A 407 42.14 -30.87 27.76
N THR A 408 41.60 -31.38 26.64
CA THR A 408 42.06 -31.06 25.27
C THR A 408 41.92 -29.57 24.92
N TYR A 409 40.83 -28.93 25.35
CA TYR A 409 40.53 -27.54 25.01
C TYR A 409 41.27 -26.54 25.90
N SER A 410 41.35 -26.81 27.20
CA SER A 410 42.16 -26.01 28.13
C SER A 410 43.64 -26.05 27.74
N ARG A 411 44.18 -27.22 27.34
CA ARG A 411 45.51 -27.33 26.70
C ARG A 411 45.65 -26.46 25.46
N ARG A 412 44.61 -26.32 24.62
CA ARG A 412 44.66 -25.51 23.40
C ARG A 412 44.73 -24.02 23.73
N ILE A 413 43.91 -23.55 24.68
CA ILE A 413 43.95 -22.16 25.18
C ILE A 413 45.32 -21.86 25.84
N LEU A 414 45.79 -22.71 26.75
CA LEU A 414 47.10 -22.56 27.41
C LEU A 414 48.27 -22.61 26.40
N LYS A 415 48.15 -23.38 25.31
CA LYS A 415 49.12 -23.39 24.20
C LYS A 415 49.07 -22.12 23.35
N MET A 416 47.89 -21.51 23.14
CA MET A 416 47.74 -20.24 22.42
C MET A 416 48.31 -19.05 23.22
N ILE A 417 48.17 -19.08 24.55
CA ILE A 417 48.80 -18.12 25.48
C ILE A 417 50.33 -18.26 25.45
N GLY A 418 50.83 -19.49 25.28
CA GLY A 418 52.25 -19.80 25.24
C GLY A 418 52.86 -20.01 26.63
N THR A 419 53.98 -20.74 26.69
CA THR A 419 54.66 -21.09 27.95
C THR A 419 55.41 -19.93 28.62
N SER A 420 55.32 -18.71 28.07
CA SER A 420 55.88 -17.49 28.63
C SER A 420 54.73 -16.54 28.99
N ARG A 421 54.61 -16.15 30.26
CA ARG A 421 53.44 -15.46 30.84
C ARG A 421 53.23 -14.00 30.39
N LYS A 422 53.67 -13.62 29.19
CA LYS A 422 53.64 -12.25 28.63
C LYS A 422 53.18 -12.29 27.17
N GLY A 423 51.92 -12.60 26.96
CA GLY A 423 51.28 -12.73 25.65
C GLY A 423 49.91 -12.07 25.58
N ARG A 424 49.31 -12.12 24.38
CA ARG A 424 47.94 -11.74 24.07
C ARG A 424 47.09 -13.00 23.91
N PHE A 425 45.83 -12.98 24.36
CA PHE A 425 44.87 -14.05 24.11
C PHE A 425 43.58 -13.44 23.58
N GLY A 426 43.31 -13.62 22.29
CA GLY A 426 42.22 -12.92 21.61
C GLY A 426 42.37 -11.40 21.75
N LEU A 427 41.28 -10.72 22.07
CA LEU A 427 41.22 -9.30 22.38
C LEU A 427 41.84 -8.93 23.75
N VAL A 428 42.28 -9.89 24.57
CA VAL A 428 42.94 -9.62 25.87
C VAL A 428 44.42 -9.27 25.64
N PRO A 429 44.85 -7.99 25.78
CA PRO A 429 46.15 -7.53 25.28
C PRO A 429 47.32 -7.90 26.19
N ASP A 430 47.07 -8.11 27.48
CA ASP A 430 48.03 -8.61 28.45
C ASP A 430 47.37 -9.69 29.31
N VAL A 431 47.88 -10.91 29.21
CA VAL A 431 47.43 -12.06 30.02
C VAL A 431 48.14 -12.17 31.37
N SER A 432 49.25 -11.46 31.60
CA SER A 432 50.10 -11.60 32.80
C SER A 432 49.29 -11.52 34.11
N PRO A 433 48.38 -10.54 34.30
CA PRO A 433 47.60 -10.41 35.54
C PRO A 433 46.70 -11.61 35.81
N PHE A 434 46.21 -12.30 34.78
CA PHE A 434 45.30 -13.44 34.90
C PHE A 434 46.08 -14.75 35.19
N VAL A 435 47.28 -14.89 34.61
CA VAL A 435 48.15 -16.07 34.80
C VAL A 435 48.92 -16.00 36.14
N GLU A 436 49.25 -14.80 36.63
CA GLU A 436 49.85 -14.58 37.95
C GLU A 436 48.82 -14.59 39.09
N CYS A 437 47.54 -14.39 38.78
CA CYS A 437 46.43 -14.47 39.73
C CYS A 437 46.21 -15.91 40.24
N GLY A 438 46.50 -16.15 41.53
CA GLY A 438 46.32 -17.45 42.18
C GLY A 438 44.85 -17.88 42.41
N PRO A 439 44.60 -19.15 42.77
CA PRO A 439 43.27 -19.79 42.65
C PRO A 439 42.13 -19.03 43.34
N SER A 440 42.32 -18.58 44.58
CA SER A 440 41.28 -17.87 45.36
C SER A 440 40.94 -16.48 44.82
N SER A 441 41.83 -15.86 44.04
CA SER A 441 41.57 -14.61 43.33
C SER A 441 40.97 -14.89 41.94
N ARG A 442 41.38 -15.98 41.29
CA ARG A 442 40.81 -16.47 40.02
C ARG A 442 39.31 -16.74 40.14
N THR A 443 38.86 -17.42 41.19
CA THR A 443 37.43 -17.64 41.46
C THR A 443 36.65 -16.33 41.67
N LYS A 444 37.27 -15.29 42.26
CA LYS A 444 36.64 -13.97 42.41
C LYS A 444 36.50 -13.24 41.07
N LEU A 445 37.53 -13.28 40.22
CA LEU A 445 37.48 -12.69 38.88
C LEU A 445 36.47 -13.39 37.97
N ILE A 446 36.40 -14.73 38.02
CA ILE A 446 35.35 -15.52 37.33
C ILE A 446 33.97 -15.04 37.77
N LYS A 447 33.70 -14.95 39.08
CA LYS A 447 32.40 -14.48 39.59
C LYS A 447 32.08 -13.05 39.14
N LEU A 448 33.06 -12.15 39.13
CA LEU A 448 32.89 -10.76 38.69
C LEU A 448 32.53 -10.67 37.20
N LEU A 449 33.32 -11.33 36.33
CA LEU A 449 33.11 -11.31 34.88
C LEU A 449 31.80 -12.00 34.50
N LYS A 450 31.41 -13.09 35.18
CA LYS A 450 30.08 -13.70 35.01
C LYS A 450 28.96 -12.70 35.31
N SER A 451 29.08 -11.93 36.38
CA SER A 451 28.07 -10.92 36.75
C SER A 451 27.95 -9.83 35.67
N GLN A 452 29.09 -9.35 35.16
CA GLN A 452 29.15 -8.38 34.05
C GLN A 452 28.50 -8.95 32.78
N ILE A 453 28.77 -10.21 32.45
CA ILE A 453 28.25 -10.88 31.24
C ILE A 453 26.75 -11.20 31.36
N SER A 454 26.26 -11.56 32.56
CA SER A 454 24.84 -11.91 32.78
C SER A 454 23.85 -10.76 32.58
N GLU A 455 24.33 -9.51 32.60
CA GLU A 455 23.52 -8.31 32.34
C GLU A 455 23.54 -7.89 30.85
N THR A 456 24.09 -8.74 29.96
CA THR A 456 24.24 -8.49 28.52
C THR A 456 23.66 -9.61 27.66
N GLU A 457 23.50 -9.35 26.35
CA GLU A 457 23.13 -10.37 25.35
C GLU A 457 24.11 -11.57 25.29
N LEU A 458 25.31 -11.45 25.88
CA LEU A 458 26.31 -12.51 25.97
C LEU A 458 26.00 -13.57 27.05
N SER A 459 24.97 -13.37 27.88
CA SER A 459 24.70 -14.23 29.05
C SER A 459 24.65 -15.74 28.72
N SER A 460 23.93 -16.13 27.66
CA SER A 460 23.84 -17.52 27.18
C SER A 460 25.16 -18.07 26.65
N LEU A 461 26.01 -17.23 26.03
CA LEU A 461 27.35 -17.61 25.60
C LEU A 461 28.30 -17.80 26.79
N GLY A 462 28.21 -16.95 27.81
CA GLY A 462 28.95 -17.09 29.07
C GLY A 462 28.58 -18.37 29.84
N LEU A 463 27.30 -18.73 29.85
CA LEU A 463 26.80 -19.98 30.44
C LEU A 463 27.25 -21.22 29.65
N ALA A 464 27.14 -21.20 28.31
CA ALA A 464 27.62 -22.29 27.47
C ALA A 464 29.14 -22.50 27.61
N LEU A 465 29.91 -21.40 27.69
CA LEU A 465 31.35 -21.43 27.95
C LEU A 465 31.70 -22.04 29.30
N GLU A 466 30.99 -21.66 30.37
CA GLU A 466 31.17 -22.27 31.69
C GLU A 466 30.97 -23.77 31.62
N MET A 467 29.78 -24.23 31.19
CA MET A 467 29.43 -25.65 31.15
C MET A 467 30.45 -26.48 30.37
N CYS A 468 30.85 -26.02 29.19
CA CYS A 468 31.77 -26.77 28.35
C CYS A 468 33.20 -26.81 28.93
N LEU A 469 33.66 -25.74 29.59
CA LEU A 469 35.01 -25.65 30.17
C LEU A 469 35.11 -26.29 31.56
N THR A 470 34.04 -26.34 32.35
CA THR A 470 34.00 -27.13 33.58
C THR A 470 33.93 -28.61 33.29
N ASP A 471 33.06 -29.02 32.35
CA ASP A 471 32.72 -30.42 32.14
C ASP A 471 33.61 -31.09 31.08
N ASN A 472 34.44 -30.28 30.38
CA ASN A 472 35.36 -30.70 29.31
C ASN A 472 34.66 -31.52 28.19
N THR A 473 33.44 -31.12 27.85
CA THR A 473 32.72 -31.62 26.67
C THR A 473 32.44 -30.47 25.71
N PRO A 474 32.51 -30.67 24.37
CA PRO A 474 32.07 -29.65 23.43
C PRO A 474 30.54 -29.62 23.39
N PHE A 475 29.96 -28.43 23.26
CA PHE A 475 28.54 -28.14 23.52
C PHE A 475 27.57 -29.25 23.09
N SER A 476 26.97 -29.88 24.10
CA SER A 476 26.16 -31.10 24.00
C SER A 476 24.67 -30.85 23.81
N GLY A 477 24.23 -29.59 23.78
CA GLY A 477 22.84 -29.24 23.50
C GLY A 477 22.39 -29.67 22.10
N SER A 478 21.08 -29.59 21.88
CA SER A 478 20.43 -29.86 20.60
C SER A 478 20.98 -28.97 19.48
N ASP A 479 20.75 -29.36 18.24
CA ASP A 479 21.20 -28.58 17.08
C ASP A 479 20.51 -27.20 17.04
N SER A 480 19.29 -27.08 17.58
CA SER A 480 18.59 -25.79 17.77
C SER A 480 19.26 -24.89 18.81
N GLU A 481 19.70 -25.45 19.95
CA GLU A 481 20.43 -24.68 20.96
C GLU A 481 21.84 -24.28 20.47
N ARG A 482 22.52 -25.17 19.73
CA ARG A 482 23.81 -24.86 19.09
C ARG A 482 23.64 -23.77 18.04
N GLN A 483 22.61 -23.85 17.21
CA GLN A 483 22.30 -22.81 16.22
C GLN A 483 21.98 -21.48 16.90
N LEU A 484 21.21 -21.47 18.00
CA LEU A 484 20.91 -20.25 18.77
C LEU A 484 22.18 -19.58 19.31
N LEU A 485 23.15 -20.34 19.84
CA LEU A 485 24.44 -19.79 20.30
C LEU A 485 25.30 -19.27 19.13
N LEU A 486 25.28 -19.95 17.98
CA LEU A 486 25.97 -19.47 16.76
C LEU A 486 25.31 -18.19 16.22
N ASP A 487 23.98 -18.12 16.22
CA ASP A 487 23.20 -16.94 15.82
C ASP A 487 23.35 -15.75 16.78
N GLN A 488 23.73 -16.00 18.04
CA GLN A 488 24.16 -14.96 18.99
C GLN A 488 25.62 -14.54 18.75
N LEU A 489 26.50 -15.47 18.37
CA LEU A 489 27.90 -15.16 18.09
C LEU A 489 28.10 -14.37 16.80
N HIS A 490 27.47 -14.78 15.70
CA HIS A 490 27.70 -14.18 14.38
C HIS A 490 27.45 -12.65 14.31
N PRO A 491 26.45 -12.06 14.99
CA PRO A 491 26.29 -10.60 15.08
C PRO A 491 27.42 -9.86 15.80
N LEU A 492 28.01 -10.46 16.84
CA LEU A 492 29.11 -9.89 17.63
C LEU A 492 30.41 -9.92 16.82
N ILE A 493 30.74 -11.13 16.34
CA ILE A 493 31.74 -11.45 15.31
C ILE A 493 31.69 -10.42 14.17
N ARG A 494 30.49 -10.10 13.66
CA ARG A 494 30.32 -9.18 12.53
C ARG A 494 30.12 -7.71 12.90
N ASN A 495 30.14 -7.29 14.17
CA ASN A 495 29.79 -5.91 14.62
C ASN A 495 28.52 -5.41 13.90
N SER A 496 27.41 -6.06 14.23
CA SER A 496 26.17 -5.97 13.43
C SER A 496 25.59 -4.55 13.30
N GLY A 497 25.47 -3.79 14.40
CA GLY A 497 24.76 -2.50 14.40
C GLY A 497 25.39 -1.48 13.45
N ALA A 498 26.70 -1.25 13.57
CA ALA A 498 27.46 -0.32 12.74
C ALA A 498 27.41 -0.67 11.24
N LEU A 499 27.56 -1.94 10.90
CA LEU A 499 27.51 -2.41 9.51
C LEU A 499 26.08 -2.31 8.96
N CYS A 500 25.07 -2.67 9.75
CA CYS A 500 23.67 -2.52 9.38
C CYS A 500 23.35 -1.05 9.07
N GLU A 501 23.80 -0.10 9.89
CA GLU A 501 23.56 1.32 9.66
C GLU A 501 24.21 1.83 8.37
N SER A 502 25.47 1.50 8.11
CA SER A 502 26.13 1.91 6.85
C SER A 502 25.48 1.29 5.60
N LEU A 503 25.04 0.04 5.67
CA LEU A 503 24.27 -0.62 4.60
C LEU A 503 22.87 0.01 4.44
N ARG A 504 22.20 0.33 5.54
CA ARG A 504 20.89 1.00 5.58
C ARG A 504 20.95 2.38 4.94
N LEU A 505 22.00 3.17 5.19
CA LEU A 505 22.20 4.49 4.58
C LEU A 505 22.49 4.42 3.07
N LEU A 506 23.15 3.36 2.57
CA LEU A 506 23.29 3.10 1.13
C LEU A 506 21.95 2.70 0.50
N ALA A 507 21.19 1.82 1.17
CA ALA A 507 19.90 1.34 0.70
C ALA A 507 18.82 2.44 0.75
N TYR A 508 18.86 3.31 1.75
CA TYR A 508 18.01 4.49 1.85
C TYR A 508 18.30 5.50 0.73
N LYS A 509 19.58 5.69 0.38
CA LYS A 509 19.98 6.52 -0.75
C LYS A 509 19.46 5.97 -2.08
N ASN A 510 19.62 4.67 -2.35
CA ASN A 510 19.09 4.01 -3.53
C ASN A 510 18.23 2.79 -3.15
N PRO A 511 16.93 2.96 -2.86
CA PRO A 511 16.06 1.84 -2.46
C PRO A 511 15.84 0.76 -3.51
N LYS A 512 16.49 0.86 -4.67
CA LYS A 512 16.44 -0.12 -5.75
C LYS A 512 17.79 -0.80 -5.98
N LEU A 513 18.68 -0.86 -4.96
CA LEU A 513 19.99 -1.50 -5.05
C LEU A 513 19.95 -2.82 -5.82
N LYS A 514 20.87 -3.00 -6.77
CA LYS A 514 21.27 -4.30 -7.27
C LYS A 514 22.46 -4.80 -6.46
N VAL A 515 22.23 -5.82 -5.64
CA VAL A 515 23.23 -6.38 -4.71
C VAL A 515 23.81 -7.67 -5.28
N LEU A 516 25.14 -7.82 -5.16
CA LEU A 516 25.87 -9.06 -5.40
C LEU A 516 26.63 -9.43 -4.12
N GLU A 517 26.36 -10.60 -3.55
CA GLU A 517 27.14 -11.17 -2.45
C GLU A 517 28.06 -12.27 -3.01
N LEU A 518 29.36 -12.18 -2.70
CA LEU A 518 30.41 -13.06 -3.19
C LEU A 518 31.04 -13.83 -2.02
N GLY A 519 30.88 -15.16 -2.03
CA GLY A 519 31.31 -16.04 -0.94
C GLY A 519 30.21 -16.28 0.09
N SER A 520 28.97 -16.47 -0.36
CA SER A 520 27.77 -16.51 0.50
C SER A 520 27.56 -17.82 1.28
N GLY A 521 28.65 -18.50 1.67
CA GLY A 521 28.62 -19.86 2.24
C GLY A 521 27.96 -20.00 3.62
N THR A 522 27.62 -18.92 4.31
CA THR A 522 27.09 -18.94 5.69
C THR A 522 25.81 -18.12 5.85
N LYS A 523 24.71 -18.78 6.22
CA LYS A 523 23.35 -18.19 6.35
C LYS A 523 23.32 -16.88 7.16
N ALA A 524 24.08 -16.81 8.25
CA ALA A 524 24.11 -15.65 9.15
C ALA A 524 24.61 -14.36 8.46
N SER A 525 25.50 -14.49 7.46
CA SER A 525 26.06 -13.34 6.73
C SER A 525 24.99 -12.68 5.84
N THR A 526 24.32 -13.49 5.01
CA THR A 526 23.22 -13.03 4.14
C THR A 526 22.04 -12.49 4.96
N ASN A 527 21.66 -13.15 6.06
CA ASN A 527 20.57 -12.69 6.93
C ASN A 527 20.86 -11.32 7.58
N LEU A 528 22.10 -11.07 8.01
CA LEU A 528 22.53 -9.79 8.56
C LEU A 528 22.38 -8.65 7.52
N VAL A 529 22.80 -8.91 6.28
CA VAL A 529 22.65 -7.94 5.18
C VAL A 529 21.17 -7.74 4.84
N LEU A 530 20.38 -8.81 4.69
CA LEU A 530 18.95 -8.71 4.37
C LEU A 530 18.17 -7.92 5.45
N LYS A 531 18.53 -8.06 6.73
CA LYS A 531 17.98 -7.24 7.83
C LYS A 531 18.36 -5.76 7.73
N ALA A 532 19.57 -5.45 7.25
CA ALA A 532 20.03 -4.07 7.03
C ALA A 532 19.36 -3.39 5.83
N LEU A 533 19.07 -4.16 4.77
CA LEU A 533 18.51 -3.66 3.52
C LEU A 533 16.97 -3.63 3.54
N ARG A 534 16.35 -3.26 4.67
CA ARG A 534 14.90 -3.20 4.88
C ARG A 534 14.45 -1.92 5.61
N THR A 535 13.18 -1.55 5.47
CA THR A 535 12.54 -0.48 6.28
C THR A 535 12.07 -1.01 7.64
N GLN A 536 11.69 -0.09 8.53
CA GLN A 536 11.00 -0.41 9.79
C GLN A 536 9.61 -1.04 9.61
N PHE A 537 9.06 -1.05 8.38
CA PHE A 537 7.79 -1.67 8.01
C PHE A 537 7.99 -2.90 7.10
N ASP A 538 9.22 -3.44 7.08
CA ASP A 538 9.62 -4.64 6.36
C ASP A 538 9.52 -4.55 4.81
N GLU A 539 9.63 -3.35 4.23
CA GLU A 539 9.89 -3.24 2.78
C GLU A 539 11.37 -3.53 2.47
N PRO A 540 11.69 -4.29 1.40
CA PRO A 540 13.06 -4.39 0.91
C PRO A 540 13.54 -3.04 0.32
N LEU A 541 14.81 -2.72 0.52
CA LEU A 541 15.50 -1.55 -0.03
C LEU A 541 16.46 -1.95 -1.19
N TYR A 542 16.16 -3.06 -1.85
CA TYR A 542 16.90 -3.61 -2.99
C TYR A 542 15.94 -4.10 -4.07
N SER A 543 16.33 -4.03 -5.36
CA SER A 543 15.52 -4.51 -6.49
C SER A 543 15.92 -5.89 -7.02
N SER A 544 17.12 -6.35 -6.67
CA SER A 544 17.57 -7.73 -6.91
C SER A 544 18.77 -8.04 -6.02
N TYR A 545 18.77 -9.20 -5.36
CA TYR A 545 19.91 -9.69 -4.57
C TYR A 545 20.40 -11.01 -5.16
N LEU A 546 21.65 -11.03 -5.65
CA LEU A 546 22.29 -12.24 -6.17
C LEU A 546 23.32 -12.74 -5.15
N SER A 547 23.12 -13.94 -4.61
CA SER A 547 23.95 -14.54 -3.57
C SER A 547 24.79 -15.66 -4.18
N ALA A 548 26.10 -15.45 -4.33
CA ALA A 548 26.98 -16.29 -5.14
C ALA A 548 28.00 -17.07 -4.31
N SER A 549 28.02 -18.40 -4.50
CA SER A 549 28.91 -19.34 -3.81
C SER A 549 29.76 -20.16 -4.78
N THR A 550 30.93 -20.60 -4.31
CA THR A 550 31.87 -21.47 -5.04
C THR A 550 31.64 -22.98 -4.80
N SER A 551 30.66 -23.37 -3.96
CA SER A 551 30.36 -24.76 -3.63
C SER A 551 28.86 -25.08 -3.70
N LEU A 552 28.53 -26.35 -3.99
CA LEU A 552 27.17 -26.90 -3.82
C LEU A 552 27.06 -27.60 -2.47
N GLU A 553 26.70 -26.89 -1.40
CA GLU A 553 25.86 -27.41 -0.31
C GLU A 553 25.52 -26.30 0.72
N PRO A 554 24.32 -26.27 1.34
CA PRO A 554 23.04 -26.83 0.92
C PRO A 554 22.12 -25.72 0.39
N THR A 555 22.16 -25.44 -0.92
CA THR A 555 21.25 -24.48 -1.58
C THR A 555 19.77 -24.89 -1.53
N THR A 556 19.47 -26.10 -1.09
CA THR A 556 18.12 -26.58 -0.72
C THR A 556 17.55 -25.84 0.49
N ASN A 557 18.29 -25.81 1.61
CA ASN A 557 17.84 -25.15 2.84
C ASN A 557 17.76 -23.61 2.71
N LEU A 558 18.59 -23.02 1.83
CA LEU A 558 18.46 -21.61 1.44
C LEU A 558 17.17 -21.36 0.65
N LYS A 559 16.80 -22.22 -0.31
CA LYS A 559 15.53 -22.07 -1.03
C LYS A 559 14.32 -22.08 -0.10
N ASP A 560 14.28 -22.98 0.88
CA ASP A 560 13.10 -23.13 1.72
C ASP A 560 12.95 -22.04 2.78
N SER A 561 14.05 -21.45 3.26
CA SER A 561 14.02 -20.27 4.15
C SER A 561 13.92 -18.93 3.40
N LEU A 562 14.33 -18.86 2.12
CA LEU A 562 14.13 -17.68 1.27
C LEU A 562 12.80 -17.68 0.50
N ARG A 563 11.88 -18.64 0.75
CA ARG A 563 10.51 -18.62 0.18
C ARG A 563 9.75 -17.33 0.52
N GLU A 564 10.03 -16.73 1.68
CA GLU A 564 9.48 -15.44 2.13
C GLU A 564 10.17 -14.23 1.45
N ASN A 565 11.32 -14.44 0.79
CA ASN A 565 12.23 -13.41 0.29
C ASN A 565 12.41 -13.52 -1.24
N SER A 566 11.32 -13.39 -1.98
CA SER A 566 11.21 -13.63 -3.44
C SER A 566 12.26 -12.96 -4.35
N ASN A 567 12.92 -11.88 -3.89
CA ASN A 567 13.93 -11.13 -4.64
C ASN A 567 15.38 -11.60 -4.41
N VAL A 568 15.61 -12.69 -3.69
CA VAL A 568 16.95 -13.28 -3.45
C VAL A 568 17.19 -14.49 -4.35
N GLN A 569 18.22 -14.42 -5.19
CA GLN A 569 18.56 -15.46 -6.17
C GLN A 569 19.92 -16.09 -5.85
N PRO A 570 20.02 -17.43 -5.71
CA PRO A 570 21.30 -18.11 -5.54
C PRO A 570 22.00 -18.32 -6.89
N LEU A 571 23.32 -18.04 -6.94
CA LEU A 571 24.20 -18.38 -8.05
C LEU A 571 25.32 -19.32 -7.58
N ILE A 572 25.64 -20.31 -8.40
CA ILE A 572 26.86 -21.12 -8.25
C ILE A 572 27.84 -20.60 -9.29
N PHE A 573 29.03 -20.16 -8.86
CA PHE A 573 30.03 -19.57 -9.76
C PHE A 573 31.44 -20.07 -9.44
N ASN A 574 32.33 -19.92 -10.41
CA ASN A 574 33.75 -20.24 -10.30
C ASN A 574 34.56 -18.96 -10.55
N ALA A 575 35.36 -18.55 -9.55
CA ALA A 575 36.10 -17.30 -9.60
C ALA A 575 37.28 -17.29 -10.60
N GLU A 576 37.75 -18.47 -11.03
CA GLU A 576 38.79 -18.61 -12.07
C GLU A 576 38.23 -18.51 -13.50
N LYS A 577 36.90 -18.41 -13.66
CA LYS A 577 36.21 -18.28 -14.95
C LYS A 577 35.73 -16.86 -15.21
N SER A 578 35.46 -16.55 -16.48
CA SER A 578 34.83 -15.31 -16.92
C SER A 578 33.53 -15.05 -16.15
N PHE A 579 33.36 -13.83 -15.64
CA PHE A 579 32.18 -13.46 -14.83
C PHE A 579 30.94 -13.31 -15.72
N GLU A 580 31.09 -12.73 -16.91
CA GLU A 580 29.98 -12.57 -17.87
C GLU A 580 29.44 -13.90 -18.41
N GLU A 581 30.29 -14.92 -18.59
CA GLU A 581 29.88 -16.29 -18.97
C GLU A 581 29.03 -16.99 -17.90
N GLN A 582 29.07 -16.49 -16.66
CA GLN A 582 28.37 -17.04 -15.50
C GLN A 582 27.16 -16.18 -15.09
N GLY A 583 26.72 -15.28 -15.97
CA GLY A 583 25.54 -14.42 -15.75
C GLY A 583 25.82 -13.14 -14.95
N LEU A 584 27.06 -12.87 -14.56
CA LEU A 584 27.43 -11.63 -13.88
C LEU A 584 27.68 -10.52 -14.91
N HIS A 585 26.67 -9.68 -15.16
CA HIS A 585 26.74 -8.63 -16.17
C HIS A 585 27.52 -7.39 -15.72
N ALA A 586 28.30 -6.81 -16.63
CA ALA A 586 29.03 -5.57 -16.40
C ALA A 586 28.11 -4.38 -16.08
N GLY A 587 28.60 -3.40 -15.32
CA GLY A 587 27.91 -2.15 -14.97
C GLY A 587 26.53 -2.32 -14.30
N THR A 588 26.27 -3.46 -13.68
CA THR A 588 24.93 -3.87 -13.24
C THR A 588 24.69 -3.63 -11.75
N TYR A 589 25.71 -3.79 -10.90
CA TYR A 589 25.54 -3.82 -9.45
C TYR A 589 25.81 -2.45 -8.79
N ASP A 590 24.93 -2.06 -7.87
CA ASP A 590 25.07 -0.87 -7.03
C ASP A 590 25.89 -1.16 -5.76
N LEU A 591 25.84 -2.40 -5.29
CA LEU A 591 26.51 -2.89 -4.09
C LEU A 591 27.09 -4.28 -4.37
N ILE A 592 28.39 -4.46 -4.13
CA ILE A 592 29.04 -5.76 -4.11
C ILE A 592 29.57 -6.02 -2.69
N ILE A 593 29.20 -7.15 -2.10
CA ILE A 593 29.58 -7.56 -0.74
C ILE A 593 30.46 -8.79 -0.89
N ILE A 594 31.63 -8.79 -0.26
CA ILE A 594 32.60 -9.89 -0.36
C ILE A 594 32.79 -10.47 1.03
N THR A 595 32.17 -11.62 1.27
CA THR A 595 32.21 -12.37 2.53
C THR A 595 33.34 -13.41 2.58
N GLU A 596 33.89 -13.80 1.43
CA GLU A 596 35.14 -14.55 1.30
C GLU A 596 36.01 -13.98 0.15
N PHE A 597 37.29 -13.64 0.36
CA PHE A 597 38.17 -13.16 -0.72
C PHE A 597 38.54 -14.26 -1.72
N ALA A 598 38.33 -15.53 -1.36
CA ALA A 598 38.37 -16.65 -2.31
C ALA A 598 37.40 -16.49 -3.49
N ALA A 599 36.30 -15.77 -3.28
CA ALA A 599 35.33 -15.44 -4.32
C ALA A 599 35.89 -14.46 -5.39
N LEU A 600 37.08 -13.89 -5.17
CA LEU A 600 37.84 -13.09 -6.13
C LEU A 600 38.86 -13.92 -6.96
N GLY A 601 39.00 -15.21 -6.62
CA GLY A 601 39.90 -16.14 -7.28
C GLY A 601 41.34 -16.11 -6.77
N SER A 602 42.18 -16.91 -7.40
CA SER A 602 43.60 -17.13 -7.07
C SER A 602 44.49 -15.88 -7.19
N ASN A 603 43.99 -14.79 -7.79
CA ASN A 603 44.73 -13.55 -8.02
C ASN A 603 43.85 -12.31 -7.73
N ALA A 604 44.11 -11.63 -6.61
CA ALA A 604 43.37 -10.44 -6.19
C ALA A 604 43.34 -9.31 -7.25
N THR A 605 44.44 -9.08 -7.98
CA THR A 605 44.51 -8.04 -9.02
C THR A 605 43.60 -8.35 -10.21
N THR A 606 43.42 -9.62 -10.57
CA THR A 606 42.44 -10.06 -11.57
C THR A 606 41.01 -9.92 -11.02
N GLY A 607 40.77 -10.35 -9.78
CA GLY A 607 39.48 -10.19 -9.09
C GLY A 607 39.03 -8.73 -9.01
N ALA A 608 39.91 -7.81 -8.60
CA ALA A 608 39.64 -6.38 -8.51
C ALA A 608 39.31 -5.75 -9.88
N LYS A 609 39.96 -6.18 -10.96
CA LYS A 609 39.64 -5.77 -12.34
C LYS A 609 38.27 -6.29 -12.78
N ASN A 610 37.86 -7.48 -12.33
CA ASN A 610 36.52 -8.01 -12.60
C ASN A 610 35.44 -7.28 -11.77
N LEU A 611 35.69 -6.98 -10.49
CA LEU A 611 34.81 -6.13 -9.67
C LEU A 611 34.56 -4.76 -10.33
N LYS A 612 35.62 -4.12 -10.83
CA LYS A 612 35.55 -2.85 -11.59
C LYS A 612 34.68 -2.92 -12.84
N ARG A 613 34.56 -4.09 -13.48
CA ARG A 613 33.66 -4.33 -14.63
C ARG A 613 32.21 -4.52 -14.19
N LEU A 614 31.97 -5.28 -13.12
CA LEU A 614 30.62 -5.58 -12.61
C LEU A 614 29.92 -4.38 -11.98
N ILE A 615 30.67 -3.54 -11.26
CA ILE A 615 30.10 -2.46 -10.47
C ILE A 615 29.71 -1.25 -11.31
N ARG A 616 28.66 -0.55 -10.89
CA ARG A 616 28.27 0.75 -11.45
C ARG A 616 29.27 1.84 -11.04
N PRO A 617 29.41 2.94 -11.82
CA PRO A 617 30.36 4.01 -11.51
C PRO A 617 30.24 4.59 -10.09
N GLN A 618 29.03 4.65 -9.51
CA GLN A 618 28.78 5.16 -8.16
C GLN A 618 28.48 4.04 -7.13
N GLY A 619 28.74 2.78 -7.49
CA GLY A 619 28.51 1.64 -6.61
C GLY A 619 29.62 1.45 -5.57
N HIS A 620 29.30 0.67 -4.53
CA HIS A 620 30.20 0.38 -3.40
C HIS A 620 30.57 -1.10 -3.34
N VAL A 621 31.82 -1.38 -2.98
CA VAL A 621 32.32 -2.71 -2.59
C VAL A 621 32.47 -2.73 -1.07
N VAL A 622 32.04 -3.80 -0.41
CA VAL A 622 32.18 -3.99 1.04
C VAL A 622 33.02 -5.23 1.29
N LEU A 623 34.12 -5.08 2.02
CA LEU A 623 34.96 -6.20 2.46
C LEU A 623 34.46 -6.67 3.84
N LEU A 624 33.95 -7.91 3.90
CA LEU A 624 33.39 -8.56 5.09
C LEU A 624 34.02 -9.93 5.42
N GLU A 625 35.07 -10.36 4.71
CA GLU A 625 35.84 -11.54 5.11
C GLU A 625 36.68 -11.23 6.35
N GLY A 626 36.63 -12.17 7.29
CA GLY A 626 37.41 -12.20 8.52
C GLY A 626 36.87 -13.34 9.38
N VAL A 627 37.77 -14.10 10.00
CA VAL A 627 37.43 -14.92 11.17
C VAL A 627 37.85 -14.09 12.37
N PRO A 628 36.91 -13.39 13.03
CA PRO A 628 37.26 -12.49 14.13
C PRO A 628 37.54 -13.29 15.41
N GLU A 629 38.33 -12.69 16.29
CA GLU A 629 38.52 -13.19 17.65
C GLU A 629 37.18 -13.12 18.43
N PRO A 630 36.78 -14.17 19.17
CA PRO A 630 37.45 -15.46 19.38
C PRO A 630 37.19 -16.52 18.27
N GLU A 631 38.16 -16.73 17.37
CA GLU A 631 38.18 -17.86 16.41
C GLU A 631 38.04 -19.20 17.15
N TRP A 632 38.73 -19.34 18.28
CA TRP A 632 38.74 -20.55 19.10
C TRP A 632 37.36 -20.90 19.67
N LEU A 633 36.43 -19.95 19.80
CA LEU A 633 35.08 -20.18 20.32
C LEU A 633 34.14 -20.75 19.24
N LEU A 634 34.36 -20.41 17.97
CA LEU A 634 33.63 -21.02 16.85
C LEU A 634 33.96 -22.51 16.74
N ASP A 635 35.26 -22.84 16.73
CA ASP A 635 35.81 -24.20 16.83
C ASP A 635 35.21 -25.02 18.00
N TYR A 636 34.89 -24.33 19.11
CA TYR A 636 34.45 -24.95 20.36
C TYR A 636 32.97 -25.34 20.35
N LEU A 637 32.13 -24.61 19.62
CA LEU A 637 30.69 -24.85 19.52
C LEU A 637 30.31 -25.75 18.35
N THR A 638 31.02 -25.69 17.22
CA THR A 638 30.66 -26.44 15.99
C THR A 638 31.10 -27.91 16.00
N LYS A 639 32.08 -28.29 16.83
CA LYS A 639 32.76 -29.61 16.83
C LYS A 639 33.55 -29.94 15.55
N GLU A 640 33.64 -29.04 14.58
CA GLU A 640 34.36 -29.34 13.34
C GLU A 640 35.88 -29.44 13.57
N SER A 641 36.51 -30.38 12.86
CA SER A 641 37.96 -30.55 12.88
C SER A 641 38.63 -29.39 12.14
N PRO A 642 39.81 -28.89 12.57
CA PRO A 642 40.54 -27.81 11.88
C PRO A 642 41.07 -28.17 10.47
N ASN A 643 40.60 -29.27 9.89
CA ASN A 643 40.72 -29.61 8.48
C ASN A 643 39.44 -29.27 7.66
N ALA A 644 38.39 -28.69 8.25
CA ALA A 644 37.28 -28.11 7.48
C ALA A 644 37.77 -26.98 6.55
N SER A 645 38.84 -26.28 6.94
CA SER A 645 39.60 -25.37 6.09
C SER A 645 40.52 -26.09 5.06
N THR A 646 40.01 -27.14 4.40
CA THR A 646 40.69 -27.84 3.29
C THR A 646 40.15 -27.44 1.90
N GLY A 647 39.36 -26.37 1.81
CA GLY A 647 39.38 -25.51 0.64
C GLY A 647 40.83 -25.08 0.32
N PRO A 648 41.22 -24.96 -0.96
CA PRO A 648 42.62 -24.76 -1.34
C PRO A 648 43.23 -23.52 -0.69
N LYS A 649 44.45 -23.65 -0.16
CA LYS A 649 45.24 -22.57 0.46
C LYS A 649 45.84 -21.62 -0.58
N THR A 650 44.97 -21.05 -1.41
CA THR A 650 45.23 -20.01 -2.41
C THR A 650 44.19 -18.92 -2.21
N LYS A 651 44.21 -18.29 -1.04
CA LYS A 651 43.32 -17.17 -0.66
C LYS A 651 44.20 -15.95 -0.36
N SER A 652 43.95 -14.87 -1.10
CA SER A 652 44.66 -13.59 -0.93
C SER A 652 44.34 -12.99 0.44
N SER A 653 45.30 -12.34 1.10
CA SER A 653 45.05 -11.67 2.39
C SER A 653 44.23 -10.39 2.21
N PHE A 654 43.75 -9.82 3.32
CA PHE A 654 43.09 -8.50 3.29
C PHE A 654 43.96 -7.44 2.62
N GLU A 655 45.26 -7.39 2.94
CA GLU A 655 46.19 -6.41 2.38
C GLU A 655 46.39 -6.62 0.86
N ASP A 656 46.45 -7.87 0.39
CA ASP A 656 46.54 -8.18 -1.05
C ASP A 656 45.31 -7.69 -1.81
N VAL A 657 44.10 -7.89 -1.25
CA VAL A 657 42.83 -7.44 -1.84
C VAL A 657 42.68 -5.92 -1.76
N TYR A 658 43.06 -5.32 -0.64
CA TYR A 658 43.05 -3.86 -0.44
C TYR A 658 44.01 -3.16 -1.43
N ALA A 659 45.22 -3.71 -1.61
CA ALA A 659 46.19 -3.24 -2.58
C ALA A 659 45.66 -3.39 -4.02
N ALA A 660 45.17 -4.58 -4.39
CA ALA A 660 44.61 -4.86 -5.72
C ALA A 660 43.43 -3.96 -6.10
N LEU A 661 42.56 -3.63 -5.13
CA LEU A 661 41.48 -2.66 -5.31
C LEU A 661 42.03 -1.24 -5.52
N LYS A 662 43.00 -0.81 -4.72
CA LYS A 662 43.66 0.49 -4.83
C LYS A 662 44.37 0.68 -6.18
N GLU A 663 45.05 -0.36 -6.68
CA GLU A 663 45.62 -0.42 -8.04
C GLU A 663 44.56 -0.38 -9.14
N SER A 664 43.32 -0.80 -8.83
CA SER A 664 42.19 -0.84 -9.76
C SER A 664 41.33 0.44 -9.74
N ASP A 665 41.86 1.58 -9.27
CA ASP A 665 41.15 2.87 -9.07
C ASP A 665 40.01 2.83 -8.04
N PHE A 666 40.00 1.90 -7.08
CA PHE A 666 39.12 2.05 -5.91
C PHE A 666 39.74 2.99 -4.87
N VAL A 667 38.88 3.76 -4.21
CA VAL A 667 39.21 4.62 -3.06
C VAL A 667 38.45 4.16 -1.83
N PHE A 668 39.07 4.37 -0.68
CA PHE A 668 38.54 4.03 0.65
C PHE A 668 38.48 5.32 1.48
N ASP A 669 37.38 5.57 2.17
CA ASP A 669 37.12 6.89 2.79
C ASP A 669 37.77 7.09 4.18
N ASN A 670 38.71 6.24 4.59
CA ASN A 670 39.66 6.54 5.67
C ASN A 670 40.96 5.70 5.53
N GLN A 671 42.05 6.08 6.19
CA GLN A 671 43.32 5.33 6.17
C GLN A 671 43.74 4.70 7.52
N ASP A 672 43.11 5.07 8.65
CA ASP A 672 43.60 4.71 9.98
C ASP A 672 42.77 3.66 10.75
N SER A 673 41.82 2.97 10.09
CA SER A 673 41.11 1.80 10.64
C SER A 673 41.97 0.53 10.77
N ARG A 674 43.30 0.67 10.84
CA ARG A 674 44.32 -0.40 10.86
C ARG A 674 44.57 -0.98 12.26
N SER A 675 43.76 -0.63 13.26
CA SER A 675 43.95 -1.03 14.66
C SER A 675 43.31 -2.37 15.04
N THR A 676 42.49 -2.98 14.18
CA THR A 676 41.72 -4.19 14.50
C THR A 676 42.06 -5.36 13.57
N SER A 677 42.01 -6.58 14.12
CA SER A 677 42.34 -7.87 13.48
C SER A 677 41.34 -8.33 12.40
N SER A 678 40.34 -7.53 12.05
CA SER A 678 39.33 -7.83 11.01
C SER A 678 38.75 -6.53 10.43
N PRO A 679 39.51 -5.80 9.59
CA PRO A 679 39.11 -4.49 9.06
C PRO A 679 37.96 -4.62 8.03
N LYS A 680 36.76 -4.19 8.43
CA LYS A 680 35.63 -3.98 7.51
C LYS A 680 35.80 -2.63 6.83
N VAL A 681 35.71 -2.57 5.50
CA VAL A 681 35.90 -1.31 4.76
C VAL A 681 34.97 -1.23 3.54
N PHE A 682 34.36 -0.06 3.37
CA PHE A 682 33.72 0.37 2.12
C PHE A 682 34.75 0.95 1.17
N ALA A 683 34.80 0.39 -0.05
CA ALA A 683 35.52 0.91 -1.20
C ALA A 683 34.53 1.37 -2.28
N ARG A 684 34.93 2.34 -3.10
CA ARG A 684 34.15 2.82 -4.25
C ARG A 684 35.07 3.25 -5.37
N LEU A 685 34.60 3.26 -6.62
CA LEU A 685 35.42 3.72 -7.74
C LEU A 685 35.77 5.21 -7.58
N LYS A 686 37.01 5.56 -7.92
CA LYS A 686 37.50 6.94 -7.96
C LYS A 686 36.68 7.75 -8.96
N GLN A 687 35.83 8.64 -8.44
CA GLN A 687 35.03 9.53 -9.28
C GLN A 687 35.91 10.56 -9.97
N PRO A 688 35.53 11.03 -11.18
CA PRO A 688 36.14 12.23 -11.74
C PRO A 688 35.93 13.45 -10.83
N VAL A 689 36.80 14.44 -11.01
CA VAL A 689 36.61 15.80 -10.46
C VAL A 689 35.31 16.36 -11.06
N PRO A 690 34.44 17.03 -10.28
CA PRO A 690 33.20 17.56 -10.84
C PRO A 690 33.50 18.74 -11.78
N GLU A 691 32.93 18.70 -12.99
CA GLU A 691 32.85 19.88 -13.85
C GLU A 691 31.85 20.87 -13.24
N THR A 692 32.37 21.81 -12.43
CA THR A 692 31.63 22.96 -11.89
C THR A 692 31.88 24.20 -12.74
N SER A 693 30.96 25.17 -12.70
CA SER A 693 31.21 26.46 -13.33
C SER A 693 32.20 27.27 -12.50
N SER A 694 33.13 27.96 -13.16
CA SER A 694 34.00 28.93 -12.49
C SER A 694 33.26 30.20 -12.04
N GLU A 695 32.03 30.43 -12.51
CA GLU A 695 31.16 31.51 -12.02
C GLU A 695 29.73 31.02 -11.74
N ILE A 696 29.22 31.30 -10.54
CA ILE A 696 27.82 31.03 -10.14
C ILE A 696 27.09 32.35 -9.83
N THR A 697 25.85 32.50 -10.28
CA THR A 697 25.04 33.68 -9.95
C THR A 697 24.35 33.48 -8.60
N VAL A 698 24.55 34.41 -7.66
CA VAL A 698 23.90 34.40 -6.34
C VAL A 698 22.79 35.44 -6.31
N VAL A 699 21.55 34.99 -6.15
CA VAL A 699 20.32 35.79 -6.10
C VAL A 699 19.86 35.92 -4.65
N GLY A 700 19.66 37.14 -4.15
CA GLY A 700 19.18 37.32 -2.77
C GLY A 700 18.96 38.78 -2.37
N PRO A 701 18.56 39.04 -1.12
CA PRO A 701 18.47 40.38 -0.57
C PRO A 701 19.85 41.04 -0.51
N ALA A 702 19.87 42.38 -0.51
CA ALA A 702 21.08 43.17 -0.70
C ALA A 702 22.11 42.96 0.43
N TYR A 703 23.21 42.25 0.15
CA TYR A 703 24.51 42.27 0.86
C TYR A 703 24.59 41.95 2.37
N HIS A 704 23.48 41.79 3.09
CA HIS A 704 23.45 41.75 4.55
C HIS A 704 23.48 40.36 5.21
N LEU A 705 23.04 39.29 4.53
CA LEU A 705 23.06 37.93 5.09
C LEU A 705 24.50 37.42 5.32
N PRO A 706 24.92 37.08 6.56
CA PRO A 706 26.27 36.56 6.81
C PRO A 706 26.53 35.22 6.11
N LEU A 707 25.49 34.40 5.98
CA LEU A 707 25.47 33.14 5.22
C LEU A 707 26.00 33.31 3.79
N ILE A 708 25.58 34.36 3.07
CA ILE A 708 26.04 34.61 1.69
C ILE A 708 27.55 34.88 1.68
N ARG A 709 28.09 35.61 2.67
CA ARG A 709 29.53 35.91 2.77
C ARG A 709 30.35 34.66 3.08
N GLU A 710 29.81 33.74 3.86
CA GLU A 710 30.44 32.46 4.18
C GLU A 710 30.43 31.50 2.99
N VAL A 711 29.34 31.48 2.21
CA VAL A 711 29.26 30.80 0.91
C VAL A 711 30.27 31.40 -0.08
N GLU A 712 30.31 32.71 -0.26
CA GLU A 712 31.29 33.40 -1.13
C GLU A 712 32.73 33.04 -0.79
N LYS A 713 33.08 33.07 0.50
CA LYS A 713 34.42 32.67 0.96
C LYS A 713 34.69 31.21 0.60
N THR A 714 33.77 30.31 0.96
CA THR A 714 33.98 28.87 0.81
C THR A 714 34.04 28.44 -0.67
N PHE A 715 33.26 29.08 -1.54
CA PHE A 715 33.29 28.85 -2.98
C PHE A 715 34.54 29.48 -3.61
N GLY A 716 34.94 30.67 -3.16
CA GLY A 716 36.19 31.32 -3.56
C GLY A 716 37.44 30.52 -3.19
N ASP A 717 37.48 29.94 -1.98
CA ASP A 717 38.51 28.99 -1.52
C ASP A 717 38.63 27.74 -2.43
N HIS A 718 37.60 27.46 -3.26
CA HIS A 718 37.55 26.37 -4.24
C HIS A 718 37.54 26.87 -5.70
N ASN A 719 37.94 28.13 -5.96
CA ASN A 719 38.01 28.78 -7.28
C ASN A 719 36.67 29.00 -8.01
N ILE A 720 35.54 28.98 -7.30
CA ILE A 720 34.21 29.29 -7.85
C ILE A 720 33.83 30.73 -7.45
N LYS A 721 33.72 31.62 -8.43
CA LYS A 721 33.39 33.04 -8.22
C LYS A 721 31.88 33.26 -8.15
N CYS A 722 31.41 33.75 -7.01
CA CYS A 722 30.01 34.18 -6.87
C CYS A 722 29.78 35.57 -7.50
N VAL A 723 28.75 35.69 -8.33
CA VAL A 723 28.30 36.95 -8.95
C VAL A 723 26.92 37.30 -8.37
N LYS A 724 26.86 38.31 -7.50
CA LYS A 724 25.62 38.74 -6.85
C LYS A 724 24.66 39.47 -7.80
N THR A 725 23.35 39.25 -7.64
CA THR A 725 22.28 40.00 -8.32
C THR A 725 20.97 39.94 -7.52
N THR A 726 20.01 40.81 -7.87
CA THR A 726 18.60 40.71 -7.47
C THR A 726 17.82 39.76 -8.39
N ILE A 727 16.60 39.36 -7.99
CA ILE A 727 15.78 38.35 -8.71
C ILE A 727 15.31 38.78 -10.11
N ASP A 728 15.30 40.09 -10.38
CA ASP A 728 14.96 40.71 -11.66
C ASP A 728 16.17 40.97 -12.57
N GLY A 729 17.38 41.01 -12.01
CA GLY A 729 18.62 41.25 -12.76
C GLY A 729 18.95 40.17 -13.78
N ASP A 730 19.62 40.54 -14.86
CA ASP A 730 19.81 39.65 -16.01
C ASP A 730 20.91 38.61 -15.77
N ILE A 731 20.54 37.33 -15.89
CA ILE A 731 21.41 36.18 -15.65
C ILE A 731 21.92 35.64 -17.00
N PRO A 732 23.26 35.52 -17.20
CA PRO A 732 23.82 34.96 -18.43
C PRO A 732 23.26 33.57 -18.79
N PRO A 733 22.85 33.33 -20.04
CA PRO A 733 22.27 32.04 -20.44
C PRO A 733 23.20 30.86 -20.16
N GLY A 734 22.71 29.86 -19.45
CA GLY A 734 23.45 28.64 -19.09
C GLY A 734 24.23 28.73 -17.78
N ARG A 735 24.28 29.89 -17.12
CA ARG A 735 24.87 30.05 -15.79
C ARG A 735 24.05 29.33 -14.72
N ASP A 736 24.74 28.72 -13.76
CA ASP A 736 24.13 28.14 -12.56
C ASP A 736 23.72 29.25 -11.58
N ILE A 737 22.65 29.01 -10.83
CA ILE A 737 21.99 30.01 -9.98
C ILE A 737 21.84 29.45 -8.55
N MET A 738 22.21 30.24 -7.54
CA MET A 738 21.91 29.95 -6.13
C MET A 738 21.03 31.07 -5.56
N VAL A 739 19.88 30.73 -4.98
CA VAL A 739 18.84 31.69 -4.55
C VAL A 739 18.65 31.66 -3.04
N PHE A 740 18.58 32.82 -2.39
CA PHE A 740 18.45 33.01 -0.93
C PHE A 740 17.31 33.97 -0.53
N VAL A 741 16.30 34.19 -1.38
CA VAL A 741 15.29 35.24 -1.13
C VAL A 741 14.41 34.99 0.10
N ASP A 742 14.13 33.74 0.46
CA ASP A 742 13.25 33.37 1.60
C ASP A 742 13.83 33.69 3.00
N PHE A 743 15.06 34.21 3.08
CA PHE A 743 15.73 34.57 4.34
C PHE A 743 15.52 36.03 4.77
N ASP A 744 14.85 36.84 3.95
CA ASP A 744 14.40 38.20 4.30
C ASP A 744 12.94 38.12 4.76
N GLU A 745 12.02 37.89 3.80
CA GLU A 745 10.69 37.32 4.04
C GLU A 745 10.43 36.12 3.11
N PRO A 746 9.53 35.18 3.49
CA PRO A 746 9.16 34.04 2.64
C PRO A 746 8.52 34.48 1.30
N TYR A 747 9.22 34.25 0.19
CA TYR A 747 8.98 34.98 -1.07
C TYR A 747 7.60 34.72 -1.70
N LEU A 748 6.98 33.56 -1.46
CA LEU A 748 5.65 33.24 -1.99
C LEU A 748 4.48 33.65 -1.09
N TYR A 749 4.72 34.07 0.15
CA TYR A 749 3.66 34.25 1.16
C TYR A 749 2.79 35.48 0.87
N ASN A 750 3.44 36.64 0.69
CA ASN A 750 2.79 37.92 0.40
C ASN A 750 2.94 38.34 -1.08
N ILE A 751 3.22 37.38 -1.98
CA ILE A 751 3.69 37.65 -3.34
C ILE A 751 2.74 38.52 -4.18
N THR A 752 3.27 39.60 -4.75
CA THR A 752 2.56 40.49 -5.68
C THR A 752 2.62 39.99 -7.13
N GLU A 753 1.80 40.56 -8.02
CA GLU A 753 1.81 40.27 -9.46
C GLU A 753 3.19 40.54 -10.09
N VAL A 754 3.85 41.61 -9.63
CA VAL A 754 5.18 42.02 -10.10
C VAL A 754 6.23 40.99 -9.67
N GLU A 755 6.18 40.51 -8.43
CA GLU A 755 7.13 39.51 -7.90
C GLU A 755 6.91 38.12 -8.48
N LEU A 756 5.65 37.73 -8.73
CA LEU A 756 5.35 36.51 -9.48
C LEU A 756 5.86 36.62 -10.92
N SER A 757 5.69 37.77 -11.58
CA SER A 757 6.23 38.02 -12.91
C SER A 757 7.77 37.96 -12.95
N LYS A 758 8.46 38.48 -11.92
CA LYS A 758 9.92 38.35 -11.76
C LYS A 758 10.33 36.89 -11.57
N PHE A 759 9.64 36.14 -10.73
CA PHE A 759 9.87 34.70 -10.53
C PHE A 759 9.66 33.89 -11.82
N VAL A 760 8.61 34.18 -12.58
CA VAL A 760 8.34 33.56 -13.88
C VAL A 760 9.42 33.92 -14.91
N LYS A 761 9.93 35.18 -14.95
CA LYS A 761 11.10 35.57 -15.77
C LYS A 761 12.32 34.71 -15.41
N LEU A 762 12.64 34.57 -14.12
CA LEU A 762 13.77 33.78 -13.64
C LEU A 762 13.65 32.29 -14.05
N VAL A 763 12.54 31.63 -13.70
CA VAL A 763 12.36 30.19 -13.92
C VAL A 763 12.18 29.84 -15.40
N SER A 764 11.55 30.71 -16.20
CA SER A 764 11.48 30.51 -17.66
C SER A 764 12.85 30.70 -18.32
N GLY A 765 13.58 31.76 -17.96
CA GLY A 765 14.87 32.14 -18.55
C GLY A 765 16.06 31.22 -18.20
N MET A 766 16.06 30.58 -17.02
CA MET A 766 17.19 29.73 -16.60
C MET A 766 17.46 28.57 -17.58
N LYS A 767 18.74 28.33 -17.87
CA LYS A 767 19.24 27.19 -18.67
C LYS A 767 20.32 26.36 -17.94
N GLY A 768 21.00 26.94 -16.95
CA GLY A 768 21.84 26.19 -16.01
C GLY A 768 21.01 25.55 -14.89
N LYS A 769 21.69 25.02 -13.87
CA LYS A 769 21.05 24.46 -12.66
C LYS A 769 20.61 25.58 -11.72
N MET A 770 19.62 25.31 -10.88
CA MET A 770 19.24 26.18 -9.76
C MET A 770 19.35 25.44 -8.42
N ILE A 771 19.94 26.10 -7.42
CA ILE A 771 19.84 25.74 -6.01
C ILE A 771 19.00 26.83 -5.33
N TRP A 772 17.78 26.50 -4.92
CA TRP A 772 16.97 27.38 -4.08
C TRP A 772 17.18 27.03 -2.61
N VAL A 773 17.73 27.96 -1.85
CA VAL A 773 18.04 27.81 -0.43
C VAL A 773 16.95 28.52 0.39
N THR A 774 16.37 27.83 1.37
CA THR A 774 15.22 28.31 2.14
C THR A 774 15.31 27.91 3.63
N PRO A 775 14.68 28.63 4.58
CA PRO A 775 14.60 28.21 5.97
C PRO A 775 13.94 26.82 6.13
N SER A 776 14.37 26.04 7.13
CA SER A 776 13.78 24.71 7.36
C SER A 776 12.30 24.78 7.73
N ALA A 777 11.56 23.87 7.10
CA ALA A 777 10.12 23.73 7.17
C ALA A 777 9.68 22.28 7.42
N GLN A 778 10.42 21.27 6.95
CA GLN A 778 10.04 19.86 7.05
C GLN A 778 10.75 19.09 8.18
N ILE A 779 11.75 19.68 8.85
CA ILE A 779 12.46 19.04 9.99
C ILE A 779 12.44 19.93 11.23
N SER A 780 12.77 21.22 11.13
CA SER A 780 12.74 22.15 12.27
C SER A 780 12.01 23.45 11.92
N CYS A 781 10.72 23.34 11.61
CA CYS A 781 9.93 24.49 11.16
C CYS A 781 9.92 25.62 12.19
N LYS A 782 10.41 26.80 11.78
CA LYS A 782 10.30 28.06 12.53
C LYS A 782 9.39 29.09 11.86
N ASN A 783 9.23 29.00 10.54
CA ASN A 783 8.24 29.75 9.79
C ASN A 783 7.65 28.85 8.69
N PRO A 784 6.39 28.40 8.79
CA PRO A 784 5.79 27.51 7.81
C PRO A 784 5.51 28.21 6.47
N ASN A 785 5.49 29.54 6.42
CA ASN A 785 5.30 30.30 5.17
C ASN A 785 6.40 30.00 4.13
N SER A 786 7.64 29.69 4.56
CA SER A 786 8.76 29.36 3.67
C SER A 786 8.55 28.06 2.89
N SER A 787 7.75 27.12 3.40
CA SER A 787 7.55 25.81 2.75
C SER A 787 6.75 25.89 1.44
N MET A 788 6.03 26.99 1.20
CA MET A 788 5.23 27.22 0.00
C MET A 788 6.06 27.03 -1.28
N ILE A 789 7.36 27.38 -1.24
CA ILE A 789 8.26 27.21 -2.38
C ILE A 789 8.49 25.73 -2.74
N LEU A 790 8.46 24.82 -1.75
CA LEU A 790 8.70 23.40 -1.97
C LEU A 790 7.59 22.78 -2.84
N GLY A 791 6.33 23.06 -2.53
CA GLY A 791 5.16 22.63 -3.32
C GLY A 791 5.15 23.23 -4.74
N LEU A 792 5.56 24.49 -4.90
CA LEU A 792 5.70 25.12 -6.20
C LEU A 792 6.86 24.48 -7.01
N MET A 793 8.02 24.27 -6.40
CA MET A 793 9.20 23.69 -7.08
C MET A 793 9.02 22.21 -7.45
N ARG A 794 8.29 21.43 -6.64
CA ARG A 794 7.83 20.08 -7.01
C ARG A 794 7.02 20.10 -8.31
N THR A 795 6.07 21.04 -8.39
CA THR A 795 5.26 21.25 -9.59
C THR A 795 6.12 21.65 -10.79
N ILE A 796 6.98 22.67 -10.66
CA ILE A 796 7.85 23.17 -11.74
C ILE A 796 8.81 22.08 -12.26
N ARG A 797 9.44 21.29 -11.37
CA ARG A 797 10.24 20.12 -11.76
C ARG A 797 9.42 19.11 -12.54
N SER A 798 8.21 18.79 -12.07
CA SER A 798 7.35 17.80 -12.72
C SER A 798 6.91 18.22 -14.12
N GLU A 799 6.66 19.52 -14.33
CA GLU A 799 5.98 20.10 -15.49
C GLU A 799 6.96 20.62 -16.55
N PHE A 800 7.94 21.44 -16.17
CA PHE A 800 8.89 22.08 -17.09
C PHE A 800 10.24 21.38 -17.21
N LYS A 801 10.48 20.31 -16.44
CA LYS A 801 11.74 19.52 -16.42
C LYS A 801 13.01 20.36 -16.22
N LYS A 802 12.88 21.46 -15.46
CA LYS A 802 13.98 22.32 -15.01
C LYS A 802 14.77 21.63 -13.90
N ASP A 803 16.09 21.74 -13.92
CA ASP A 803 16.98 21.22 -12.87
C ASP A 803 17.03 22.22 -11.71
N ILE A 804 16.13 22.03 -10.74
CA ILE A 804 15.98 22.87 -9.56
C ILE A 804 16.07 22.01 -8.30
N THR A 805 17.11 22.25 -7.51
CA THR A 805 17.33 21.64 -6.19
C THR A 805 16.83 22.60 -5.11
N THR A 806 16.05 22.13 -4.14
CA THR A 806 15.70 22.90 -2.94
C THR A 806 16.53 22.41 -1.74
N VAL A 807 17.11 23.34 -0.99
CA VAL A 807 17.92 23.06 0.21
C VAL A 807 17.35 23.82 1.41
N GLU A 808 16.82 23.09 2.39
CA GLU A 808 16.38 23.62 3.68
C GLU A 808 17.56 23.81 4.65
N LEU A 809 17.59 24.93 5.37
CA LEU A 809 18.60 25.22 6.41
C LEU A 809 17.94 25.64 7.73
N ASP A 810 18.40 25.15 8.88
CA ASP A 810 18.20 25.84 10.17
C ASP A 810 19.39 26.79 10.42
N PRO A 811 19.24 28.12 10.22
CA PRO A 811 20.33 29.05 10.44
C PRO A 811 20.73 29.18 11.91
N LYS A 812 19.82 28.94 12.88
CA LYS A 812 20.14 29.09 14.32
C LYS A 812 20.96 27.92 14.86
N ARG A 813 20.76 26.70 14.34
CA ARG A 813 21.61 25.53 14.65
C ARG A 813 22.94 25.52 13.90
N THR A 814 23.04 26.24 12.77
CA THR A 814 24.05 25.92 11.74
C THR A 814 24.81 27.12 11.17
N MET A 815 24.95 28.21 11.93
CA MET A 815 25.86 29.33 11.60
C MET A 815 27.34 28.94 11.76
N ASN A 816 27.85 28.06 10.88
CA ASN A 816 29.25 27.67 10.86
C ASN A 816 29.74 27.21 9.48
N VAL A 817 31.07 27.14 9.34
CA VAL A 817 31.80 26.75 8.11
C VAL A 817 31.46 25.33 7.62
N SER A 818 30.77 24.50 8.41
CA SER A 818 30.27 23.19 7.95
C SER A 818 29.11 23.35 6.96
N LEU A 819 28.24 24.35 7.15
CA LEU A 819 27.07 24.56 6.28
C LEU A 819 27.47 24.98 4.86
N SER A 820 28.37 25.97 4.72
CA SER A 820 28.84 26.43 3.40
C SER A 820 29.58 25.33 2.64
N ARG A 821 30.35 24.49 3.35
CA ARG A 821 30.96 23.27 2.80
C ARG A 821 29.93 22.24 2.36
N SER A 822 28.84 22.06 3.10
CA SER A 822 27.75 21.16 2.72
C SER A 822 26.91 21.70 1.54
N LEU A 823 26.72 23.02 1.42
CA LEU A 823 26.18 23.64 0.19
C LEU A 823 27.12 23.44 -1.02
N LEU A 824 28.44 23.56 -0.83
CA LEU A 824 29.43 23.28 -1.87
C LEU A 824 29.40 21.80 -2.31
N LYS A 825 29.38 20.86 -1.36
CA LYS A 825 29.20 19.41 -1.64
C LYS A 825 27.96 19.14 -2.49
N ILE A 826 26.82 19.78 -2.19
CA ILE A 826 25.59 19.66 -2.98
C ILE A 826 25.79 20.25 -4.38
N TYR A 827 26.44 21.42 -4.52
CA TYR A 827 26.70 22.06 -5.82
C TYR A 827 27.61 21.20 -6.72
N GLU A 828 28.74 20.73 -6.20
CA GLU A 828 29.62 19.76 -6.87
C GLU A 828 28.87 18.46 -7.23
N GLY A 829 28.02 18.00 -6.31
CA GLY A 829 27.15 16.85 -6.49
C GLY A 829 26.20 16.97 -7.68
N LEU A 830 25.74 18.19 -8.04
CA LEU A 830 24.86 18.40 -9.19
C LEU A 830 25.48 17.89 -10.49
N SER A 831 26.78 18.12 -10.71
CA SER A 831 27.49 17.64 -11.91
C SER A 831 27.74 16.12 -11.90
N ARG A 832 27.55 15.45 -10.76
CA ARG A 832 27.63 13.98 -10.62
C ARG A 832 26.26 13.28 -10.70
N ARG A 833 25.14 14.02 -10.77
CA ARG A 833 23.79 13.44 -10.89
C ARG A 833 23.54 12.85 -12.28
N GLY A 834 23.86 11.57 -12.44
CA GLY A 834 23.56 10.81 -13.65
C GLY A 834 22.05 10.70 -13.91
N LYS A 835 21.63 10.86 -15.16
CA LYS A 835 20.23 10.65 -15.59
C LYS A 835 19.94 9.15 -15.71
N SER A 836 19.54 8.52 -14.61
CA SER A 836 19.02 7.15 -14.64
C SER A 836 17.75 7.05 -15.50
N LYS A 837 17.53 5.88 -16.11
CA LYS A 837 16.29 5.61 -16.86
C LYS A 837 15.09 5.45 -15.92
N ASP A 838 15.31 4.93 -14.72
CA ASP A 838 14.26 4.41 -13.83
C ASP A 838 13.76 5.44 -12.81
N LEU A 839 14.67 6.23 -12.26
CA LEU A 839 14.42 7.29 -11.28
C LEU A 839 15.13 8.58 -11.71
N ASP A 840 14.53 9.71 -11.37
CA ASP A 840 15.18 11.01 -11.42
C ASP A 840 16.03 11.18 -10.13
N PRO A 841 17.07 12.04 -10.12
CA PRO A 841 17.93 12.21 -8.93
C PRO A 841 17.21 12.93 -7.78
N ASP A 842 17.82 12.90 -6.59
CA ASP A 842 17.38 13.71 -5.46
C ASP A 842 17.44 15.20 -5.77
N TYR A 843 16.32 15.91 -5.56
CA TYR A 843 16.21 17.37 -5.71
C TYR A 843 15.89 18.08 -4.39
N GLU A 844 15.60 17.37 -3.31
CA GLU A 844 15.18 17.92 -2.02
C GLU A 844 16.18 17.51 -0.95
N TYR A 845 16.71 18.51 -0.24
CA TYR A 845 17.76 18.34 0.76
C TYR A 845 17.46 19.21 1.98
N ALA A 846 17.94 18.76 3.14
CA ALA A 846 18.02 19.58 4.34
C ALA A 846 19.45 19.50 4.90
N ILE A 847 20.00 20.64 5.35
CA ILE A 847 21.25 20.65 6.11
C ILE A 847 20.90 20.84 7.59
N VAL A 848 21.19 19.83 8.39
CA VAL A 848 20.91 19.79 9.83
C VAL A 848 22.23 19.56 10.55
N GLU A 849 22.66 20.52 11.36
CA GLU A 849 23.90 20.44 12.16
C GLU A 849 25.17 20.17 11.32
N GLY A 850 25.11 20.52 10.02
CA GLY A 850 26.17 20.34 9.02
C GLY A 850 26.02 19.07 8.18
N GLU A 851 25.25 18.08 8.62
CA GLU A 851 24.92 16.89 7.83
C GLU A 851 23.97 17.22 6.68
N ILE A 852 24.16 16.55 5.54
CA ILE A 852 23.25 16.63 4.39
C ILE A 852 22.26 15.47 4.48
N LYS A 853 20.97 15.77 4.62
CA LYS A 853 19.88 14.79 4.69
C LYS A 853 18.97 14.87 3.46
N ILE A 854 18.37 13.73 3.11
CA ILE A 854 17.44 13.53 1.99
C ILE A 854 16.15 12.85 2.45
N PRO A 855 14.99 13.12 1.81
CA PRO A 855 13.73 12.52 2.21
C PRO A 855 13.40 11.23 1.45
N ARG A 856 12.74 10.29 2.12
CA ARG A 856 12.10 9.11 1.52
C ARG A 856 10.72 8.93 2.15
N LEU A 857 9.72 8.60 1.33
CA LEU A 857 8.46 8.10 1.84
C LEU A 857 8.64 6.65 2.28
N GLN A 858 8.07 6.31 3.43
CA GLN A 858 7.84 4.93 3.87
C GLN A 858 6.33 4.70 3.95
N TRP A 859 5.88 3.45 3.78
CA TRP A 859 4.45 3.11 3.76
C TRP A 859 4.09 2.16 4.90
N THR A 860 2.83 2.20 5.32
CA THR A 860 2.30 1.43 6.45
C THR A 860 0.83 1.08 6.20
N THR A 861 0.26 0.19 7.02
CA THR A 861 -1.18 -0.17 7.01
C THR A 861 -1.90 0.35 8.24
N ALA A 862 -3.23 0.38 8.21
CA ALA A 862 -4.02 0.89 9.34
C ALA A 862 -3.78 0.00 10.58
N GLU A 863 -3.81 -1.31 10.33
CA GLU A 863 -3.52 -2.40 11.24
C GLU A 863 -2.16 -2.23 11.93
N ALA A 864 -1.11 -1.89 11.16
CA ALA A 864 0.22 -1.64 11.68
C ALA A 864 0.29 -0.37 12.56
N GLU A 865 -0.32 0.74 12.14
CA GLU A 865 -0.35 1.99 12.92
C GLU A 865 -1.20 1.89 14.19
N TYR A 866 -2.28 1.12 14.15
CA TYR A 866 -3.09 0.75 15.31
C TYR A 866 -2.27 -0.10 16.29
N ALA A 867 -1.57 -1.14 15.82
CA ALA A 867 -0.70 -1.97 16.66
C ALA A 867 0.50 -1.21 17.26
N MET A 868 1.15 -0.34 16.49
CA MET A 868 2.24 0.53 16.97
C MET A 868 1.77 1.59 17.98
N THR A 869 0.47 1.90 18.01
CA THR A 869 -0.08 2.88 18.94
C THR A 869 -0.98 2.20 19.97
N ALA A 870 -0.37 1.72 21.05
CA ALA A 870 -1.04 1.19 22.26
C ALA A 870 -1.97 2.20 23.00
N MET A 871 -2.32 3.32 22.37
CA MET A 871 -3.29 4.33 22.81
C MET A 871 -4.27 4.74 21.68
N VAL A 872 -4.31 4.02 20.54
CA VAL A 872 -5.44 4.07 19.61
C VAL A 872 -6.46 3.03 20.10
N PRO A 873 -7.60 3.44 20.68
CA PRO A 873 -8.73 2.54 20.85
C PRO A 873 -9.31 2.18 19.48
N GLU A 874 -9.86 0.97 19.35
CA GLU A 874 -10.56 0.48 18.14
C GLU A 874 -11.72 1.39 17.69
N SER A 875 -12.19 2.29 18.56
CA SER A 875 -13.04 3.44 18.18
C SER A 875 -12.56 4.72 18.88
N VAL A 876 -12.28 5.76 18.09
CA VAL A 876 -12.10 7.13 18.60
C VAL A 876 -13.33 7.53 19.41
N ARG A 877 -13.16 8.23 20.53
CA ARG A 877 -14.28 8.78 21.31
C ARG A 877 -14.10 10.28 21.53
N PHE A 878 -15.09 11.04 21.06
CA PHE A 878 -15.15 12.49 21.22
C PHE A 878 -15.83 12.85 22.54
N ARG A 879 -15.34 13.90 23.20
CA ARG A 879 -15.91 14.44 24.45
C ARG A 879 -17.29 15.06 24.17
N PRO A 880 -18.39 14.59 24.79
CA PRO A 880 -19.73 15.13 24.52
C PRO A 880 -19.97 16.50 25.18
N ASN A 881 -19.19 16.85 26.21
CA ASN A 881 -19.25 18.12 26.92
C ASN A 881 -18.33 19.21 26.33
N CYS A 882 -17.87 19.03 25.08
CA CYS A 882 -16.98 19.94 24.38
C CYS A 882 -17.52 20.25 22.97
N CYS A 883 -16.94 21.25 22.32
CA CYS A 883 -17.31 21.70 20.97
C CYS A 883 -16.20 21.51 19.95
N TYR A 884 -16.59 21.27 18.69
CA TYR A 884 -15.69 21.01 17.58
C TYR A 884 -15.94 21.99 16.43
N LEU A 885 -14.90 22.71 16.01
CA LEU A 885 -14.96 23.71 14.94
C LEU A 885 -14.58 23.06 13.60
N LEU A 886 -15.55 22.91 12.72
CA LEU A 886 -15.40 22.31 11.40
C LEU A 886 -15.44 23.43 10.35
N VAL A 887 -14.30 23.72 9.73
CA VAL A 887 -14.16 24.83 8.78
C VAL A 887 -14.29 24.31 7.35
N GLY A 888 -15.18 24.93 6.58
CA GLY A 888 -15.64 24.38 5.31
C GLY A 888 -16.61 23.23 5.57
N GLY A 889 -16.20 21.99 5.29
CA GLY A 889 -16.89 20.77 5.70
C GLY A 889 -18.24 20.43 5.05
N LEU A 890 -18.95 21.39 4.44
CA LEU A 890 -20.31 21.16 3.91
C LEU A 890 -20.39 20.40 2.57
N GLY A 891 -19.25 19.98 2.02
CA GLY A 891 -19.16 18.99 0.93
C GLY A 891 -19.07 17.55 1.46
N GLY A 892 -19.21 16.56 0.56
CA GLY A 892 -19.35 15.13 0.95
C GLY A 892 -18.33 14.61 1.98
N LEU A 893 -17.06 15.02 1.88
CA LEU A 893 -16.01 14.66 2.84
C LEU A 893 -16.35 15.10 4.28
N GLY A 894 -16.64 16.39 4.49
CA GLY A 894 -16.93 16.89 5.84
C GLY A 894 -18.30 16.48 6.38
N ARG A 895 -19.27 16.20 5.50
CA ARG A 895 -20.55 15.57 5.89
C ARG A 895 -20.35 14.13 6.39
N MET A 896 -19.49 13.34 5.73
CA MET A 896 -19.07 12.02 6.23
C MET A 896 -18.32 12.15 7.58
N ILE A 897 -17.33 13.05 7.67
CA ILE A 897 -16.52 13.25 8.88
C ILE A 897 -17.38 13.62 10.08
N SER A 898 -18.22 14.65 9.96
CA SER A 898 -19.09 15.10 11.05
C SER A 898 -20.10 14.04 11.49
N THR A 899 -20.68 13.27 10.56
CA THR A 899 -21.58 12.16 10.90
C THR A 899 -20.84 11.08 11.71
N TRP A 900 -19.64 10.70 11.26
CA TRP A 900 -18.76 9.79 12.00
C TRP A 900 -18.35 10.35 13.38
N MET A 901 -18.07 11.65 13.51
CA MET A 901 -17.77 12.29 14.79
C MET A 901 -18.96 12.21 15.76
N VAL A 902 -20.19 12.43 15.28
CA VAL A 902 -21.40 12.36 16.12
C VAL A 902 -21.71 10.92 16.55
N GLU A 903 -21.58 9.94 15.65
CA GLU A 903 -21.64 8.52 16.02
C GLU A 903 -20.60 8.14 17.10
N ASN A 904 -19.42 8.77 17.06
CA ASN A 904 -18.33 8.55 18.00
C ASN A 904 -18.32 9.51 19.21
N GLY A 905 -19.42 10.23 19.47
CA GLY A 905 -19.67 10.94 20.72
C GLY A 905 -19.62 12.47 20.67
N ALA A 906 -19.35 13.09 19.52
CA ALA A 906 -19.39 14.54 19.40
C ALA A 906 -20.84 15.05 19.54
N ARG A 907 -21.08 16.05 20.41
CA ARG A 907 -22.44 16.57 20.68
C ARG A 907 -22.60 18.07 20.43
N ASN A 908 -21.53 18.80 20.16
CA ASN A 908 -21.59 20.22 19.77
C ASN A 908 -20.64 20.46 18.58
N ILE A 909 -21.16 20.88 17.43
CA ILE A 909 -20.39 21.14 16.21
C ILE A 909 -20.72 22.53 15.65
N ILE A 910 -19.69 23.33 15.39
CA ILE A 910 -19.81 24.61 14.69
C ILE A 910 -19.29 24.42 13.25
N PHE A 911 -20.10 24.79 12.26
CA PHE A 911 -19.70 24.79 10.84
C PHE A 911 -19.40 26.22 10.38
N LEU A 912 -18.12 26.58 10.27
CA LEU A 912 -17.68 27.87 9.72
C LEU A 912 -17.51 27.75 8.20
N SER A 913 -18.44 28.31 7.43
CA SER A 913 -18.34 28.34 5.96
C SER A 913 -19.17 29.47 5.35
N ARG A 914 -18.70 30.04 4.24
CA ARG A 914 -19.47 30.97 3.38
C ARG A 914 -20.80 30.38 2.89
N SER A 915 -20.96 29.06 2.94
CA SER A 915 -22.17 28.31 2.60
C SER A 915 -22.90 27.68 3.80
N ALA A 916 -22.51 28.00 5.05
CA ALA A 916 -23.18 27.51 6.26
C ALA A 916 -24.46 28.30 6.57
N LYS A 917 -25.35 28.41 5.56
CA LYS A 917 -26.71 28.94 5.70
C LYS A 917 -27.68 27.78 5.65
N GLU A 918 -28.75 27.83 6.44
CA GLU A 918 -29.88 26.91 6.31
C GLU A 918 -30.65 27.13 4.99
N GLY A 919 -31.18 26.05 4.44
CA GLY A 919 -31.68 25.94 3.07
C GLY A 919 -31.74 24.50 2.57
N SER A 920 -32.25 24.29 1.35
CA SER A 920 -32.58 22.96 0.81
C SER A 920 -31.41 21.97 0.77
N GLU A 921 -30.17 22.41 0.53
CA GLU A 921 -28.99 21.53 0.49
C GLU A 921 -28.38 21.23 1.87
N THR A 922 -28.69 22.02 2.90
CA THR A 922 -27.94 22.08 4.17
C THR A 922 -28.79 21.70 5.37
N THR A 923 -30.03 22.19 5.45
CA THR A 923 -30.98 21.89 6.52
C THR A 923 -31.22 20.37 6.69
N PRO A 924 -31.46 19.57 5.62
CA PRO A 924 -31.61 18.10 5.76
C PRO A 924 -30.35 17.34 6.21
N PHE A 925 -29.21 18.02 6.32
CA PHE A 925 -27.96 17.48 6.86
C PHE A 925 -27.69 17.98 8.28
N PHE A 926 -28.00 19.23 8.60
CA PHE A 926 -27.94 19.71 9.99
C PHE A 926 -29.00 19.01 10.85
N ASP A 927 -30.21 18.82 10.35
CA ASP A 927 -31.29 18.13 11.07
C ASP A 927 -31.00 16.63 11.25
N ARG A 928 -30.29 16.02 10.29
CA ARG A 928 -29.74 14.65 10.40
C ARG A 928 -28.79 14.50 11.59
N LEU A 929 -27.91 15.48 11.81
CA LEU A 929 -26.99 15.48 12.96
C LEU A 929 -27.73 15.84 14.27
N ARG A 930 -28.71 16.75 14.23
CA ARG A 930 -29.59 17.11 15.37
C ARG A 930 -30.39 15.91 15.85
N ALA A 931 -30.94 15.10 14.94
CA ALA A 931 -31.64 13.85 15.26
C ALA A 931 -30.75 12.80 15.94
N GLN A 932 -29.42 12.85 15.74
CA GLN A 932 -28.44 12.02 16.44
C GLN A 932 -27.97 12.66 17.79
N GLY A 933 -28.66 13.71 18.25
CA GLY A 933 -28.37 14.39 19.52
C GLY A 933 -27.24 15.41 19.46
N CYS A 934 -26.86 15.90 18.27
CA CYS A 934 -25.81 16.92 18.13
C CYS A 934 -26.38 18.35 18.01
N THR A 935 -25.93 19.25 18.87
CA THR A 935 -26.13 20.69 18.72
C THR A 935 -25.29 21.19 17.54
N VAL A 936 -25.96 21.52 16.43
CA VAL A 936 -25.31 22.03 15.22
C VAL A 936 -25.53 23.54 15.07
N THR A 937 -24.42 24.27 15.08
CA THR A 937 -24.35 25.74 14.95
C THR A 937 -23.74 26.11 13.59
N PRO A 938 -24.55 26.43 12.57
CA PRO A 938 -24.04 26.89 11.28
C PRO A 938 -23.66 28.38 11.33
N PHE A 939 -22.43 28.71 10.94
CA PHE A 939 -21.90 30.09 10.95
C PHE A 939 -21.46 30.54 9.55
N VAL A 940 -22.17 31.51 8.98
CA VAL A 940 -21.86 32.11 7.68
C VAL A 940 -20.68 33.10 7.82
N GLY A 941 -19.49 32.66 7.43
CA GLY A 941 -18.27 33.48 7.47
C GLY A 941 -17.14 32.88 6.62
N SER A 942 -16.04 33.61 6.47
CA SER A 942 -14.82 33.17 5.81
C SER A 942 -13.70 33.00 6.83
N VAL A 943 -13.06 31.81 6.86
CA VAL A 943 -11.88 31.58 7.71
C VAL A 943 -10.73 32.56 7.45
N THR A 944 -10.67 33.16 6.25
CA THR A 944 -9.71 34.20 5.88
C THR A 944 -9.90 35.52 6.66
N ASN A 945 -11.05 35.73 7.30
CA ASN A 945 -11.37 36.89 8.10
C ASN A 945 -11.27 36.53 9.59
N LEU A 946 -10.33 37.11 10.35
CA LEU A 946 -10.12 36.76 11.75
C LEU A 946 -11.36 37.05 12.63
N PRO A 947 -12.04 38.22 12.53
CA PRO A 947 -13.33 38.45 13.17
C PRO A 947 -14.40 37.36 12.94
N ASP A 948 -14.51 36.78 11.74
CA ASP A 948 -15.47 35.70 11.48
C ASP A 948 -15.09 34.42 12.26
N VAL A 949 -13.80 34.13 12.39
CA VAL A 949 -13.28 32.98 13.15
C VAL A 949 -13.50 33.17 14.65
N GLU A 950 -13.19 34.36 15.17
CA GLU A 950 -13.41 34.70 16.57
C GLU A 950 -14.89 34.69 16.95
N GLU A 951 -15.76 35.26 16.11
CA GLU A 951 -17.20 35.29 16.37
C GLU A 951 -17.85 33.91 16.23
N ALA A 952 -17.38 33.07 15.30
CA ALA A 952 -17.79 31.67 15.24
C ALA A 952 -17.40 30.90 16.52
N ILE A 953 -16.20 31.12 17.07
CA ILE A 953 -15.74 30.50 18.32
C ILE A 953 -16.58 30.99 19.52
N LYS A 954 -17.00 32.25 19.56
CA LYS A 954 -17.90 32.79 20.61
C LYS A 954 -19.28 32.14 20.64
N GLN A 955 -19.74 31.49 19.56
CA GLN A 955 -20.99 30.72 19.57
C GLN A 955 -20.88 29.38 20.32
N ALA A 956 -19.69 28.99 20.80
CA ALA A 956 -19.50 27.74 21.53
C ALA A 956 -20.03 27.81 22.97
N SER A 957 -21.11 27.07 23.25
CA SER A 957 -21.67 26.88 24.60
C SER A 957 -20.80 26.02 25.54
N THR A 958 -19.76 25.37 25.00
CA THR A 958 -18.81 24.50 25.69
C THR A 958 -17.40 24.71 25.13
N PRO A 959 -16.32 24.39 25.87
CA PRO A 959 -14.96 24.61 25.40
C PRO A 959 -14.68 23.97 24.04
N ILE A 960 -14.01 24.69 23.14
CA ILE A 960 -13.49 24.12 21.90
C ILE A 960 -12.41 23.09 22.26
N ALA A 961 -12.63 21.83 21.89
CA ALA A 961 -11.68 20.73 22.09
C ALA A 961 -11.03 20.26 20.78
N GLY A 962 -11.51 20.69 19.61
CA GLY A 962 -10.88 20.33 18.35
C GLY A 962 -11.27 21.21 17.17
N VAL A 963 -10.34 21.31 16.22
CA VAL A 963 -10.49 22.07 14.97
C VAL A 963 -10.22 21.15 13.79
N ILE A 964 -11.04 21.22 12.73
CA ILE A 964 -10.77 20.55 11.44
C ILE A 964 -10.86 21.58 10.30
N GLN A 965 -9.72 21.87 9.67
CA GLN A 965 -9.57 22.79 8.55
C GLN A 965 -9.76 22.04 7.22
N MET A 966 -10.95 22.10 6.63
CA MET A 966 -11.31 21.43 5.37
C MET A 966 -11.52 22.40 4.20
N SER A 967 -11.11 23.66 4.32
CA SER A 967 -11.27 24.65 3.26
C SER A 967 -10.34 24.38 2.07
N ALA A 968 -10.91 24.24 0.87
CA ALA A 968 -10.15 24.11 -0.38
C ALA A 968 -10.84 24.87 -1.52
N VAL A 969 -10.03 25.48 -2.38
CA VAL A 969 -10.43 26.02 -3.69
C VAL A 969 -9.34 25.64 -4.69
N MET A 970 -9.71 25.24 -5.90
CA MET A 970 -8.78 24.84 -6.96
C MET A 970 -9.12 25.61 -8.24
N ARG A 971 -8.22 26.51 -8.63
CA ARG A 971 -8.35 27.50 -9.71
C ARG A 971 -6.92 27.96 -10.14
N MET A 972 -6.72 28.62 -11.29
CA MET A 972 -5.40 28.75 -11.96
C MET A 972 -5.01 30.11 -12.58
N THR A 973 -5.91 31.09 -12.76
CA THR A 973 -5.54 32.45 -13.19
C THR A 973 -4.79 33.24 -12.09
N PHE A 974 -4.40 34.49 -12.34
CA PHE A 974 -3.64 35.28 -11.37
C PHE A 974 -4.43 35.63 -10.09
N ASP A 975 -5.65 36.16 -10.22
CA ASP A 975 -6.60 36.33 -9.09
C ASP A 975 -6.83 35.03 -8.31
N GLU A 976 -6.63 33.90 -9.00
CA GLU A 976 -6.83 32.57 -8.49
C GLU A 976 -5.61 32.00 -7.74
N TRP A 977 -4.44 32.68 -7.74
CA TRP A 977 -3.36 32.40 -6.79
C TRP A 977 -3.84 32.69 -5.36
N GLN A 978 -4.19 33.94 -5.06
CA GLN A 978 -4.67 34.33 -3.73
C GLN A 978 -5.96 33.60 -3.36
N THR A 979 -6.91 33.46 -4.29
CA THR A 979 -8.18 32.73 -4.05
C THR A 979 -7.98 31.25 -3.70
N CYS A 980 -6.91 30.61 -4.19
CA CYS A 980 -6.54 29.23 -3.85
C CYS A 980 -5.79 29.13 -2.51
N VAL A 981 -4.82 30.03 -2.31
CA VAL A 981 -3.87 29.99 -1.19
C VAL A 981 -4.49 30.48 0.12
N GLN A 982 -5.20 31.62 0.11
CA GLN A 982 -5.68 32.32 1.31
C GLN A 982 -6.50 31.46 2.28
N PRO A 983 -7.47 30.62 1.84
CA PRO A 983 -8.25 29.78 2.77
C PRO A 983 -7.40 28.78 3.55
N LYS A 984 -6.38 28.19 2.91
CA LYS A 984 -5.47 27.22 3.53
C LYS A 984 -4.38 27.88 4.35
N VAL A 985 -3.81 28.99 3.88
CA VAL A 985 -2.70 29.67 4.56
C VAL A 985 -3.21 30.63 5.64
N GLN A 986 -3.79 31.76 5.25
CA GLN A 986 -4.24 32.78 6.21
C GLN A 986 -5.38 32.26 7.10
N GLY A 987 -6.27 31.41 6.56
CA GLY A 987 -7.30 30.77 7.37
C GLY A 987 -6.74 29.92 8.51
N THR A 988 -5.61 29.26 8.30
CA THR A 988 -4.96 28.42 9.31
C THR A 988 -4.20 29.25 10.33
N TRP A 989 -3.60 30.37 9.92
CA TRP A 989 -3.06 31.38 10.85
C TRP A 989 -4.16 31.96 11.75
N ASN A 990 -5.29 32.40 11.17
CA ASN A 990 -6.43 32.95 11.93
C ASN A 990 -6.97 31.94 12.95
N LEU A 991 -7.16 30.67 12.55
CA LEU A 991 -7.57 29.59 13.47
C LEU A 991 -6.54 29.34 14.58
N HIS A 992 -5.25 29.35 14.27
CA HIS A 992 -4.20 29.18 15.28
C HIS A 992 -4.23 30.30 16.33
N HIS A 993 -4.25 31.57 15.90
CA HIS A 993 -4.31 32.70 16.81
C HIS A 993 -5.59 32.70 17.67
N ALA A 994 -6.75 32.48 17.05
CA ALA A 994 -8.03 32.44 17.75
C ALA A 994 -8.21 31.21 18.68
N THR A 995 -7.31 30.22 18.62
CA THR A 995 -7.33 29.02 19.50
C THR A 995 -6.08 28.87 20.37
N LEU A 996 -5.22 29.90 20.46
CA LEU A 996 -4.00 29.85 21.30
C LEU A 996 -4.30 29.58 22.79
N SER A 997 -5.47 29.99 23.28
CA SER A 997 -5.90 29.81 24.67
C SER A 997 -6.81 28.57 24.90
N ALA A 998 -6.99 27.70 23.90
CA ALA A 998 -7.85 26.53 24.01
C ALA A 998 -7.05 25.24 24.25
N ASP A 999 -7.44 24.45 25.26
CA ASP A 999 -6.90 23.09 25.48
C ASP A 999 -7.52 22.11 24.48
N LEU A 1000 -6.92 22.08 23.29
CA LEU A 1000 -7.34 21.21 22.19
C LEU A 1000 -6.84 19.77 22.41
N ASP A 1001 -7.71 18.81 22.11
CA ASP A 1001 -7.32 17.41 21.86
C ASP A 1001 -6.55 17.32 20.52
N PHE A 1002 -7.02 18.02 19.49
CA PHE A 1002 -6.47 17.98 18.13
C PHE A 1002 -6.66 19.28 17.34
N PHE A 1003 -5.81 19.49 16.33
CA PHE A 1003 -5.94 20.57 15.33
C PHE A 1003 -5.60 19.99 13.94
N LEU A 1004 -6.61 19.54 13.21
CA LEU A 1004 -6.46 18.70 12.03
C LEU A 1004 -6.58 19.50 10.73
N LEU A 1005 -5.59 19.34 9.85
CA LEU A 1005 -5.50 20.02 8.56
C LEU A 1005 -5.72 19.05 7.40
N PHE A 1006 -6.52 19.45 6.40
CA PHE A 1006 -6.68 18.68 5.16
C PHE A 1006 -5.76 19.26 4.08
N SER A 1007 -4.63 18.59 3.84
CA SER A 1007 -3.68 18.86 2.75
C SER A 1007 -3.98 17.94 1.56
N SER A 1008 -3.01 17.62 0.70
CA SER A 1008 -3.21 16.71 -0.42
C SER A 1008 -1.89 16.18 -0.97
N ILE A 1009 -1.86 14.91 -1.39
CA ILE A 1009 -0.65 14.25 -1.93
C ILE A 1009 0.03 15.05 -3.05
N CYS A 1010 -0.70 15.91 -3.79
CA CYS A 1010 -0.13 16.80 -4.80
C CYS A 1010 0.89 17.81 -4.24
N GLY A 1011 0.78 18.22 -2.97
CA GLY A 1011 1.79 19.02 -2.25
C GLY A 1011 3.09 18.24 -2.00
N ILE A 1012 3.01 16.92 -1.83
CA ILE A 1012 4.17 16.02 -1.72
C ILE A 1012 4.72 15.68 -3.11
N THR A 1013 3.89 15.23 -4.06
CA THR A 1013 4.31 14.66 -5.35
C THR A 1013 4.57 15.70 -6.43
N GLY A 1014 4.02 16.91 -6.30
CA GLY A 1014 3.73 17.79 -7.43
C GLY A 1014 2.56 17.27 -8.27
N GLN A 1015 1.88 18.19 -8.97
CA GLN A 1015 0.87 17.87 -9.99
C GLN A 1015 0.81 19.02 -11.00
N TRP A 1016 0.75 18.70 -12.29
CA TRP A 1016 0.78 19.70 -13.38
C TRP A 1016 -0.35 20.72 -13.25
N GLY A 1017 -0.02 22.01 -13.43
CA GLY A 1017 -0.94 23.14 -13.30
C GLY A 1017 -1.33 23.52 -11.86
N GLN A 1018 -0.98 22.74 -10.84
CA GLN A 1018 -1.45 22.93 -9.45
C GLN A 1018 -0.44 23.67 -8.56
N GLY A 1019 0.40 24.55 -9.11
CA GLY A 1019 1.50 25.19 -8.38
C GLY A 1019 1.07 25.99 -7.13
N ASN A 1020 -0.04 26.75 -7.24
CA ASN A 1020 -0.64 27.49 -6.12
C ASN A 1020 -1.23 26.56 -5.05
N TYR A 1021 -1.97 25.53 -5.46
CA TYR A 1021 -2.58 24.54 -4.58
C TYR A 1021 -1.51 23.72 -3.84
N ASN A 1022 -0.45 23.32 -4.53
CA ASN A 1022 0.65 22.54 -3.97
C ASN A 1022 1.50 23.39 -3.00
N ALA A 1023 1.73 24.67 -3.29
CA ALA A 1023 2.33 25.61 -2.36
C ALA A 1023 1.48 25.77 -1.08
N ALA A 1024 0.16 25.95 -1.22
CA ALA A 1024 -0.76 26.05 -0.09
C ALA A 1024 -0.90 24.75 0.74
N ASN A 1025 -0.70 23.59 0.12
CA ASN A 1025 -0.62 22.31 0.81
C ASN A 1025 0.69 22.18 1.60
N SER A 1026 1.84 22.42 0.97
CA SER A 1026 3.14 22.38 1.67
C SER A 1026 3.22 23.34 2.86
N PHE A 1027 2.49 24.46 2.83
CA PHE A 1027 2.28 25.29 4.03
C PHE A 1027 1.62 24.52 5.18
N LEU A 1028 0.50 23.83 4.94
CA LEU A 1028 -0.20 23.03 5.97
C LEU A 1028 0.71 21.95 6.54
N ASP A 1029 1.48 21.28 5.68
CA ASP A 1029 2.45 20.24 6.03
C ASP A 1029 3.49 20.77 7.05
N ALA A 1030 4.07 21.94 6.76
CA ALA A 1030 5.03 22.62 7.64
C ALA A 1030 4.37 23.25 8.87
N PHE A 1031 3.09 23.64 8.79
CA PHE A 1031 2.36 24.27 9.89
C PHE A 1031 2.17 23.34 11.09
N VAL A 1032 2.05 22.03 10.84
CA VAL A 1032 2.03 21.03 11.92
C VAL A 1032 3.36 21.03 12.68
N ASN A 1033 4.48 20.96 11.97
CA ASN A 1033 5.83 21.06 12.56
C ASN A 1033 6.00 22.36 13.37
N TYR A 1034 5.46 23.49 12.88
CA TYR A 1034 5.50 24.78 13.58
C TYR A 1034 4.68 24.80 14.88
N ARG A 1035 3.48 24.18 14.90
CA ARG A 1035 2.67 24.03 16.14
C ARG A 1035 3.30 23.04 17.12
N HIS A 1036 3.84 21.92 16.61
CA HIS A 1036 4.59 20.94 17.41
C HIS A 1036 5.83 21.57 18.05
N GLY A 1037 6.52 22.47 17.35
CA GLY A 1037 7.60 23.30 17.88
C GLY A 1037 7.22 24.28 19.00
N GLN A 1038 5.92 24.40 19.31
CA GLN A 1038 5.34 25.15 20.44
C GLN A 1038 4.67 24.21 21.47
N ASN A 1039 4.82 22.89 21.33
CA ASN A 1039 4.08 21.84 22.06
C ASN A 1039 2.55 21.88 21.87
N LEU A 1040 2.04 22.60 20.86
CA LEU A 1040 0.62 22.65 20.55
C LEU A 1040 0.21 21.44 19.69
N PRO A 1041 -0.99 20.87 19.89
CA PRO A 1041 -1.49 19.81 19.02
C PRO A 1041 -1.68 20.33 17.60
N ALA A 1042 -1.31 19.50 16.62
CA ALA A 1042 -1.63 19.62 15.21
C ALA A 1042 -1.41 18.28 14.49
N SER A 1043 -2.15 18.04 13.41
CA SER A 1043 -1.86 16.95 12.46
C SER A 1043 -2.43 17.28 11.09
N VAL A 1044 -1.93 16.62 10.05
CA VAL A 1044 -2.31 16.88 8.66
C VAL A 1044 -2.44 15.58 7.87
N ILE A 1045 -3.51 15.48 7.05
CA ILE A 1045 -3.71 14.38 6.11
C ILE A 1045 -3.48 14.92 4.70
N ASP A 1046 -2.50 14.35 4.01
CA ASP A 1046 -2.27 14.53 2.60
C ASP A 1046 -3.17 13.58 1.81
N ILE A 1047 -4.39 14.03 1.53
CA ILE A 1047 -5.44 13.20 0.91
C ILE A 1047 -5.19 13.04 -0.60
N GLY A 1048 -5.28 11.79 -1.07
CA GLY A 1048 -5.25 11.39 -2.48
C GLY A 1048 -6.59 11.56 -3.20
N PHE A 1049 -6.81 10.77 -4.25
CA PHE A 1049 -8.04 10.83 -5.04
C PHE A 1049 -9.13 9.97 -4.41
N MET A 1050 -10.22 10.60 -3.98
CA MET A 1050 -11.40 9.91 -3.42
C MET A 1050 -12.33 9.43 -4.54
N GLY A 1051 -12.88 8.22 -4.40
CA GLY A 1051 -13.67 7.51 -5.41
C GLY A 1051 -15.14 7.96 -5.50
N SER A 1052 -15.86 7.89 -4.37
CA SER A 1052 -17.30 8.16 -4.28
C SER A 1052 -17.66 9.60 -3.88
N ILE A 1053 -16.73 10.34 -3.28
CA ILE A 1053 -16.96 11.68 -2.72
C ILE A 1053 -15.80 12.64 -3.01
N GLY A 1054 -16.02 13.95 -2.88
CA GLY A 1054 -14.98 14.98 -3.02
C GLY A 1054 -15.00 15.71 -4.37
N MET A 1055 -13.86 16.34 -4.73
CA MET A 1055 -13.79 17.25 -5.89
C MET A 1055 -13.67 16.52 -7.24
N ALA A 1056 -12.88 15.45 -7.31
CA ALA A 1056 -12.57 14.76 -8.58
C ALA A 1056 -13.82 14.11 -9.21
N VAL A 1057 -14.72 13.57 -8.38
CA VAL A 1057 -15.98 12.90 -8.78
C VAL A 1057 -16.86 13.80 -9.64
N LYS A 1058 -16.80 15.12 -9.45
CA LYS A 1058 -17.54 16.12 -10.24
C LYS A 1058 -17.07 16.23 -11.71
N SER A 1059 -16.02 15.51 -12.12
CA SER A 1059 -15.56 15.45 -13.51
C SER A 1059 -15.22 14.02 -13.94
N GLY A 1060 -16.18 13.33 -14.56
CA GLY A 1060 -16.00 11.97 -15.07
C GLY A 1060 -14.84 11.83 -16.07
N ALA A 1061 -14.51 12.88 -16.82
CA ALA A 1061 -13.34 12.92 -17.69
C ALA A 1061 -12.02 12.89 -16.91
N LEU A 1062 -11.92 13.66 -15.81
CA LEU A 1062 -10.77 13.64 -14.92
C LEU A 1062 -10.63 12.27 -14.23
N MET A 1063 -11.72 11.71 -13.72
CA MET A 1063 -11.76 10.37 -13.12
C MET A 1063 -11.24 9.30 -14.10
N LYS A 1064 -11.69 9.32 -15.36
CA LYS A 1064 -11.25 8.40 -16.42
C LYS A 1064 -9.76 8.55 -16.76
N ASN A 1065 -9.26 9.78 -16.80
CA ASN A 1065 -7.84 10.07 -17.06
C ASN A 1065 -6.93 9.61 -15.89
N LEU A 1066 -7.38 9.77 -14.65
CA LEU A 1066 -6.65 9.31 -13.46
C LEU A 1066 -6.66 7.78 -13.34
N LYS A 1067 -7.84 7.12 -13.44
CA LYS A 1067 -7.95 5.64 -13.44
C LYS A 1067 -7.11 5.03 -14.59
N SER A 1068 -7.14 5.62 -15.79
CA SER A 1068 -6.31 5.12 -16.91
C SER A 1068 -4.80 5.40 -16.74
N SER A 1069 -4.40 6.44 -16.00
CA SER A 1069 -2.99 6.73 -15.68
C SER A 1069 -2.39 5.85 -14.58
N GLY A 1070 -3.22 5.12 -13.82
CA GLY A 1070 -2.80 4.19 -12.78
C GLY A 1070 -2.86 4.74 -11.34
N TYR A 1071 -3.55 5.86 -11.10
CA TYR A 1071 -3.78 6.35 -9.74
C TYR A 1071 -4.73 5.41 -8.99
N TYR A 1072 -4.47 5.18 -7.70
CA TYR A 1072 -5.42 4.54 -6.79
C TYR A 1072 -6.55 5.49 -6.38
N PHE A 1073 -7.70 4.94 -6.03
CA PHE A 1073 -8.87 5.69 -5.56
C PHE A 1073 -9.27 5.23 -4.16
N LEU A 1074 -9.48 6.21 -3.28
CA LEU A 1074 -9.78 6.01 -1.86
C LEU A 1074 -11.29 5.94 -1.64
N ASN A 1075 -11.73 4.96 -0.85
CA ASN A 1075 -13.09 4.91 -0.32
C ASN A 1075 -13.21 5.72 0.98
N GLU A 1076 -14.42 5.83 1.52
CA GLU A 1076 -14.70 6.51 2.80
C GLU A 1076 -13.92 5.92 3.97
N ARG A 1077 -13.74 4.59 4.03
CA ARG A 1077 -13.11 3.89 5.14
C ARG A 1077 -11.63 4.26 5.28
N HIS A 1078 -10.86 4.28 4.19
CA HIS A 1078 -9.45 4.70 4.22
C HIS A 1078 -9.27 6.12 4.79
N LEU A 1079 -10.25 7.00 4.60
CA LEU A 1079 -10.24 8.34 5.19
C LEU A 1079 -10.58 8.30 6.69
N ILE A 1080 -11.54 7.48 7.13
CA ILE A 1080 -11.81 7.26 8.56
C ILE A 1080 -10.59 6.69 9.29
N ASP A 1081 -9.90 5.72 8.69
CA ASP A 1081 -8.66 5.17 9.25
C ASP A 1081 -7.57 6.27 9.36
N ALA A 1082 -7.42 7.10 8.33
CA ALA A 1082 -6.50 8.23 8.34
C ALA A 1082 -6.85 9.31 9.39
N LEU A 1083 -8.14 9.55 9.65
CA LEU A 1083 -8.59 10.42 10.75
C LEU A 1083 -8.16 9.83 12.10
N THR A 1084 -8.44 8.55 12.35
CA THR A 1084 -8.10 7.86 13.60
C THR A 1084 -6.61 7.95 13.91
N ILE A 1085 -5.76 7.61 12.94
CA ILE A 1085 -4.29 7.71 13.05
C ILE A 1085 -3.86 9.17 13.31
N SER A 1086 -4.39 10.12 12.53
CA SER A 1086 -4.00 11.53 12.63
C SER A 1086 -4.45 12.21 13.92
N LEU A 1087 -5.56 11.78 14.52
CA LEU A 1087 -6.01 12.25 15.83
C LEU A 1087 -5.10 11.72 16.94
N ALA A 1088 -4.76 10.43 16.92
CA ALA A 1088 -3.83 9.82 17.88
C ALA A 1088 -2.37 10.29 17.74
N HIS A 1089 -2.03 10.92 16.62
CA HIS A 1089 -0.76 11.61 16.36
C HIS A 1089 -0.87 13.14 16.37
N SER A 1090 -1.96 13.73 16.86
CA SER A 1090 -2.10 15.20 16.87
C SER A 1090 -1.21 15.88 17.91
N ARG A 1091 -0.84 15.21 19.01
CA ARG A 1091 0.13 15.76 19.99
C ARG A 1091 1.58 15.33 19.65
N PRO A 1092 2.58 16.22 19.76
CA PRO A 1092 3.98 15.91 19.47
C PRO A 1092 4.51 14.76 20.33
N ARG A 1093 5.27 13.85 19.70
CA ARG A 1093 6.12 12.86 20.37
C ARG A 1093 7.57 13.23 20.08
N GLY A 1094 8.35 13.52 21.13
CA GLY A 1094 9.72 14.01 20.97
C GLY A 1094 10.69 12.96 20.41
N GLY A 1095 11.73 13.43 19.70
CA GLY A 1095 12.92 12.62 19.40
C GLY A 1095 12.93 11.83 18.08
N GLN A 1096 11.98 12.03 17.16
CA GLN A 1096 11.96 11.32 15.87
C GLN A 1096 12.09 12.27 14.67
N LEU A 1097 12.89 11.89 13.66
CA LEU A 1097 12.99 12.57 12.36
C LEU A 1097 11.85 12.20 11.40
N MET A 1098 11.11 11.13 11.68
CA MET A 1098 9.85 10.82 11.02
C MET A 1098 8.71 11.60 11.69
N HIS A 1099 8.18 12.60 11.00
CA HIS A 1099 7.04 13.38 11.48
C HIS A 1099 5.72 12.65 11.19
N ARG A 1100 5.36 11.68 12.06
CA ARG A 1100 4.13 10.86 11.96
C ARG A 1100 2.81 11.67 11.96
N SER A 1101 2.87 12.95 12.28
CA SER A 1101 1.72 13.87 12.26
C SER A 1101 1.45 14.47 10.87
N GLN A 1102 2.25 14.15 9.85
CA GLN A 1102 1.93 14.33 8.42
C GLN A 1102 1.67 12.98 7.77
N LEU A 1103 0.41 12.67 7.45
CA LEU A 1103 -0.04 11.37 6.96
C LEU A 1103 -0.42 11.43 5.47
N GLY A 1104 0.42 10.87 4.60
CA GLY A 1104 0.13 10.70 3.17
C GLY A 1104 -0.81 9.54 2.90
N LEU A 1105 -1.98 9.82 2.33
CA LEU A 1105 -3.03 8.82 2.08
C LEU A 1105 -3.23 8.58 0.58
N GLY A 1106 -2.98 7.34 0.13
CA GLY A 1106 -3.28 6.90 -1.24
C GLY A 1106 -2.18 7.14 -2.27
N ILE A 1107 -0.92 7.33 -1.85
CA ILE A 1107 0.24 7.39 -2.74
C ILE A 1107 0.60 5.97 -3.20
N ARG A 1108 -0.27 5.35 -4.02
CA ARG A 1108 -0.10 4.00 -4.57
C ARG A 1108 -0.63 3.90 -6.00
N SER A 1109 -0.09 2.96 -6.75
CA SER A 1109 -0.41 2.71 -8.16
C SER A 1109 -1.26 1.44 -8.31
N THR A 1110 -2.27 1.49 -9.19
CA THR A 1110 -3.05 0.31 -9.65
C THR A 1110 -2.35 -0.46 -10.78
N LYS A 1111 -1.09 -0.10 -11.08
CA LYS A 1111 -0.29 -0.66 -12.20
C LYS A 1111 1.17 -0.83 -11.76
N PRO A 1112 1.91 -1.82 -12.28
CA PRO A 1112 3.34 -1.94 -12.01
C PRO A 1112 4.05 -0.63 -12.35
N MET A 1113 4.92 -0.13 -11.47
CA MET A 1113 5.60 1.16 -11.69
C MET A 1113 6.44 1.15 -12.99
N ALA A 1114 7.03 -0.01 -13.33
CA ALA A 1114 7.73 -0.24 -14.59
C ALA A 1114 6.82 -0.15 -15.85
N ALA A 1115 5.52 -0.40 -15.75
CA ALA A 1115 4.64 -0.53 -16.91
C ALA A 1115 4.55 0.78 -17.73
N PRO A 1116 4.65 0.75 -19.07
CA PRO A 1116 4.56 1.97 -19.91
C PRO A 1116 3.22 2.73 -19.79
N LYS A 1117 2.16 2.04 -19.37
CA LYS A 1117 0.83 2.63 -19.12
C LYS A 1117 0.67 3.23 -17.70
N CYS A 1118 1.64 3.08 -16.81
CA CYS A 1118 1.68 3.77 -15.52
C CYS A 1118 2.28 5.18 -15.71
N ARG A 1119 1.50 6.21 -15.34
CA ARG A 1119 1.75 7.65 -15.53
C ARG A 1119 1.45 8.48 -14.26
N VAL A 1120 1.57 7.88 -13.08
CA VAL A 1120 1.48 8.63 -11.81
C VAL A 1120 2.63 9.63 -11.68
N ALA A 1121 2.36 10.82 -11.11
CA ALA A 1121 3.33 11.93 -11.09
C ALA A 1121 4.67 11.56 -10.44
N TRP A 1122 4.63 10.79 -9.35
CA TRP A 1122 5.80 10.37 -8.58
C TRP A 1122 6.57 9.17 -9.17
N LYS A 1123 6.21 8.69 -10.38
CA LYS A 1123 6.77 7.45 -10.96
C LYS A 1123 8.29 7.37 -10.97
N LYS A 1124 8.96 8.51 -11.15
CA LYS A 1124 10.43 8.64 -11.15
C LYS A 1124 11.02 9.28 -9.90
N ASP A 1125 10.20 9.76 -8.98
CA ASP A 1125 10.68 10.55 -7.85
C ASP A 1125 11.48 9.65 -6.88
N SER A 1126 12.74 10.02 -6.61
CA SER A 1126 13.63 9.27 -5.71
C SER A 1126 13.05 9.12 -4.31
N ARG A 1127 12.26 10.10 -3.86
CA ARG A 1127 11.57 10.09 -2.56
C ARG A 1127 10.54 8.97 -2.49
N MET A 1128 9.99 8.54 -3.62
CA MET A 1128 8.99 7.46 -3.70
C MET A 1128 9.55 6.13 -4.23
N ALA A 1129 10.89 5.97 -4.30
CA ALA A 1129 11.54 4.81 -4.93
C ALA A 1129 11.07 3.44 -4.39
N ILE A 1130 10.78 3.34 -3.09
CA ILE A 1130 10.31 2.11 -2.42
C ILE A 1130 8.99 1.59 -3.04
N SER A 1131 8.11 2.49 -3.51
CA SER A 1131 6.85 2.10 -4.16
C SER A 1131 7.00 1.32 -5.49
N HIS A 1132 8.22 1.19 -6.01
CA HIS A 1132 8.51 0.29 -7.15
C HIS A 1132 8.49 -1.20 -6.76
N HIS A 1133 8.55 -1.52 -5.47
CA HIS A 1133 8.51 -2.90 -4.96
C HIS A 1133 7.12 -3.42 -4.63
N PHE A 1134 6.09 -2.56 -4.68
CA PHE A 1134 4.72 -2.95 -4.38
C PHE A 1134 4.05 -3.62 -5.57
N GLU A 1135 3.36 -4.73 -5.29
CA GLU A 1135 2.49 -5.36 -6.27
C GLU A 1135 1.29 -4.46 -6.65
N PRO A 1136 0.79 -4.55 -7.90
CA PRO A 1136 -0.26 -3.68 -8.40
C PRO A 1136 -1.60 -4.05 -7.79
N ILE A 1137 -2.30 -3.09 -7.18
CA ILE A 1137 -3.67 -3.32 -6.72
C ILE A 1137 -4.58 -3.54 -7.93
N GLY A 1138 -5.31 -4.67 -7.94
CA GLY A 1138 -6.24 -5.05 -9.01
C GLY A 1138 -5.67 -6.04 -10.04
N GLY A 1139 -4.44 -6.55 -9.85
CA GLY A 1139 -4.01 -7.77 -10.52
C GLY A 1139 -4.58 -8.99 -9.80
N ILE A 1140 -5.61 -9.61 -10.36
CA ILE A 1140 -5.99 -10.98 -9.96
C ILE A 1140 -4.80 -11.89 -10.33
N GLY A 1141 -4.35 -12.74 -9.42
CA GLY A 1141 -3.35 -13.77 -9.72
C GLY A 1141 -3.92 -14.73 -10.76
N HIS A 1142 -3.21 -14.88 -11.89
CA HIS A 1142 -3.51 -15.85 -12.94
C HIS A 1142 -3.04 -17.26 -12.57
#